data_AF-A0A354T5T9-F1
#
_entry.id   AF-A0A354T5T9-F1
#
_cell.length_a   1.000
_cell.length_b   1.000
_cell.length_c   1.000
_cell.angle_alpha   90.00
_cell.angle_beta   90.00
_cell.angle_gamma   90.00
#
_symmetry.space_group_name_H-M   'P 1'
#
loop_
_entity.id
_entity.type
_entity.pdbx_description
1 polymer ?
#
loop_
_entity_poly.entity_id
_entity_poly.type
_entity_poly.pdbx_seq_one_letter_code
_entity_poly.pdbx_strand_id
1 'polypeptide(L)'
;MHTRWPVGIMFFVIVCFGPEARAQDAANTVVVTITTVKESDWQREMANVSSKTAQRERLKARTLVELRGELKHGEETVLRTGEEHSIVTNWDFADGRNDLVAKKTIQELIGTEVRVEPTGTEGARLRLTLTHDLQPPQMQPMTYATAAIGVERDKLSVTAPRFERLRWQGEVTASKDERVVASFPAAGDADTRLVVFLQGGGDSSPAPDREIRQTIYRVPELDMIEWLLDGAPEDAAVVRRLQEAVAAGSASVVSRLTTAAAPGVRTQAQACAEHWLPAEMNPDYDLLYQLPTAFETALTGTRLEFQANDAEVMFKSSFAHRAPLVVKWPTSWLHVYDRITHKPTGKAVHGWMDWYDRFEQEIIAEVAFHDDSPHLVAMLPPADQLWGADRKGRWLDVTVMQHVSGNDTPSKTPEPAIPPERLLILGIALDHDAAQALLSTRQQDESLLRELVARVKRGEARVRTCAVSANEKAGVRRTLTSARQHVFPTEMPSIPSAWEMMPVGTRVEMDGPDLEITQDLAPPARTEWKLARDVTEAIMWEPRFRKLSLHSTATGFASPGTRLCAVADIPAVMSGGDLPEHETVLLFTHRPGNGDQPKATQPDFEVETMIFEISAGEAQDWQEVKTDDFTAFTQSRLKRGLAKLQSHTLQRVQASTRSVLSVAEEYMTATEFDPPEPEAPLRMRPTALETLSVGLHVEVEVAVESDDIAILQLHLKHSTAKPIEPGLEETLKIAASGKERYPGAKHEFEEWRGDALLSPPGTVHCLGLSIPPGSGSAATRVAFVRVRPCR
;
A
#
# COMPACT_ATOMS: atom_id res chain seq x y z
N MET A 1 7.66 36.48 68.87
CA MET A 1 8.71 35.95 69.77
C MET A 1 8.84 34.46 69.51
N HIS A 2 10.07 34.02 69.20
CA HIS A 2 10.61 32.64 69.18
C HIS A 2 9.87 31.56 68.37
N THR A 3 10.26 31.32 67.11
CA THR A 3 11.27 30.33 66.62
C THR A 3 10.83 28.87 66.62
N ARG A 4 10.63 28.28 65.42
CA ARG A 4 11.31 27.08 64.87
C ARG A 4 10.45 26.41 63.78
N TRP A 5 11.03 26.27 62.58
CA TRP A 5 10.86 25.12 61.66
C TRP A 5 12.17 24.27 61.77
N PRO A 6 12.39 23.07 61.15
CA PRO A 6 11.66 22.38 60.05
C PRO A 6 11.66 20.80 60.08
N VAL A 7 11.18 20.17 58.99
CA VAL A 7 11.52 18.83 58.39
C VAL A 7 10.86 17.51 58.86
N GLY A 8 10.44 16.71 57.86
CA GLY A 8 10.37 15.23 57.84
C GLY A 8 9.11 14.74 57.11
N ILE A 9 9.13 14.03 55.97
CA ILE A 9 9.74 12.71 55.76
C ILE A 9 10.25 12.59 54.30
N MET A 10 11.54 12.26 54.19
CA MET A 10 12.25 11.88 52.97
C MET A 10 12.45 10.37 53.08
N PHE A 11 11.97 9.58 52.12
CA PHE A 11 12.26 8.15 52.06
C PHE A 11 13.70 7.95 51.58
N PHE A 12 14.59 7.60 52.51
CA PHE A 12 15.90 7.00 52.20
C PHE A 12 15.72 5.49 52.15
N VAL A 13 16.07 4.88 51.01
CA VAL A 13 16.38 3.43 50.96
C VAL A 13 17.85 3.29 51.34
N ILE A 14 18.09 2.65 52.50
CA ILE A 14 19.42 2.29 52.97
C ILE A 14 19.81 0.96 52.30
N VAL A 15 20.90 0.98 51.53
CA VAL A 15 21.61 -0.23 51.09
C VAL A 15 22.67 -0.56 52.14
N CYS A 16 22.57 -1.74 52.75
CA CYS A 16 23.57 -2.26 53.68
C CYS A 16 24.82 -2.72 52.92
N PHE A 17 25.96 -2.07 53.16
CA PHE A 17 27.28 -2.56 52.74
C PHE A 17 27.88 -3.47 53.83
N GLY A 18 28.07 -4.75 53.51
CA GLY A 18 29.03 -5.62 54.20
C GLY A 18 30.37 -5.61 53.42
N PRO A 19 31.53 -5.42 54.05
CA PRO A 19 32.80 -5.36 53.35
C PRO A 19 33.51 -6.71 53.44
N GLU A 20 33.22 -7.65 52.53
CA GLU A 20 34.09 -8.81 52.23
C GLU A 20 33.49 -9.67 51.11
N ALA A 21 33.81 -9.34 49.85
CA ALA A 21 33.86 -10.23 48.66
C ALA A 21 34.00 -9.38 47.38
N ARG A 22 35.12 -8.66 47.24
CA ARG A 22 35.52 -8.08 45.94
C ARG A 22 36.22 -9.18 45.14
N ALA A 23 35.56 -9.72 44.10
CA ALA A 23 36.18 -10.11 42.80
C ALA A 23 35.34 -11.05 41.89
N GLN A 24 34.08 -11.40 42.18
CA GLN A 24 33.33 -12.37 41.35
C GLN A 24 31.94 -11.98 40.83
N ASP A 25 31.39 -10.79 41.16
CA ASP A 25 30.02 -10.40 40.78
C ASP A 25 29.88 -9.62 39.46
N ALA A 26 30.96 -9.41 38.69
CA ALA A 26 30.90 -8.60 37.47
C ALA A 26 30.29 -9.30 36.23
N ALA A 27 29.95 -10.59 36.31
CA ALA A 27 29.74 -11.43 35.12
C ALA A 27 28.35 -11.36 34.48
N ASN A 28 27.32 -10.80 35.14
CA ASN A 28 25.92 -10.88 34.65
C ASN A 28 25.16 -9.53 34.73
N THR A 29 25.81 -8.42 34.42
CA THR A 29 25.10 -7.13 34.31
C THR A 29 24.76 -6.80 32.86
N VAL A 30 23.60 -6.17 32.65
CA VAL A 30 23.19 -5.58 31.38
C VAL A 30 23.00 -4.07 31.55
N VAL A 31 23.52 -3.31 30.60
CA VAL A 31 23.36 -1.85 30.54
C VAL A 31 22.77 -1.49 29.18
N VAL A 32 21.65 -0.79 29.20
CA VAL A 32 21.03 -0.22 28.00
C VAL A 32 21.08 1.30 28.11
N THR A 33 21.68 1.93 27.10
CA THR A 33 21.83 3.39 27.05
C THR A 33 21.13 3.94 25.81
N ILE A 34 20.23 4.90 25.99
CA ILE A 34 19.64 5.66 24.89
C ILE A 34 20.30 7.03 24.87
N THR A 35 20.83 7.42 23.71
CA THR A 35 21.58 8.66 23.55
C THR A 35 21.08 9.46 22.34
N THR A 36 21.37 10.76 22.35
CA THR A 36 21.23 11.64 21.18
C THR A 36 22.61 12.00 20.65
N VAL A 37 22.76 12.00 19.32
CA VAL A 37 23.98 12.37 18.61
C VAL A 37 23.62 13.29 17.44
N LYS A 38 24.56 14.12 16.97
CA LYS A 38 24.35 14.87 15.74
C LYS A 38 24.40 13.94 14.53
N GLU A 39 23.48 14.11 13.59
CA GLU A 39 23.41 13.31 12.36
C GLU A 39 24.73 13.38 11.57
N SER A 40 25.37 14.55 11.51
CA SER A 40 26.67 14.73 10.86
C SER A 40 27.81 13.95 11.54
N ASP A 41 27.75 13.84 12.88
CA ASP A 41 28.75 13.08 13.64
C ASP A 41 28.55 11.57 13.45
N TRP A 42 27.29 11.13 13.41
CA TRP A 42 26.92 9.76 13.09
C TRP A 42 27.39 9.35 11.69
N GLN A 43 27.07 10.14 10.67
CA GLN A 43 27.48 9.85 9.28
C GLN A 43 29.00 9.75 9.14
N ARG A 44 29.75 10.64 9.82
CA ARG A 44 31.21 10.61 9.82
C ARG A 44 31.76 9.36 10.49
N GLU A 45 31.22 8.96 11.65
CA GLU A 45 31.66 7.73 12.33
C GLU A 45 31.32 6.49 11.52
N MET A 46 30.17 6.46 10.85
CA MET A 46 29.76 5.30 10.06
C MET A 46 30.53 5.14 8.76
N ALA A 47 31.18 6.20 8.27
CA ALA A 47 32.13 6.14 7.15
C ALA A 47 33.52 5.63 7.56
N ASN A 48 33.85 5.61 8.87
CA ASN A 48 35.19 5.26 9.38
C ASN A 48 35.13 3.99 10.23
N VAL A 49 35.26 2.81 9.61
CA VAL A 49 35.09 1.49 10.25
C VAL A 49 36.27 1.08 11.16
N SER A 50 37.32 1.89 11.31
CA SER A 50 38.56 1.45 11.95
C SER A 50 38.80 2.08 13.33
N SER A 51 38.20 1.58 14.42
CA SER A 51 38.73 1.84 15.77
C SER A 51 38.05 1.08 16.92
N LYS A 52 38.88 0.46 17.78
CA LYS A 52 38.53 -0.23 19.04
C LYS A 52 38.24 0.70 20.24
N THR A 53 38.12 2.03 20.05
CA THR A 53 37.76 2.97 21.14
C THR A 53 36.24 3.09 21.31
N ALA A 54 35.77 3.52 22.49
CA ALA A 54 34.35 3.71 22.81
C ALA A 54 33.63 4.63 21.80
N GLN A 55 32.77 4.05 20.94
CA GLN A 55 32.06 4.73 19.85
C GLN A 55 31.23 5.92 20.34
N ARG A 56 30.64 5.81 21.52
CA ARG A 56 29.81 6.84 22.17
C ARG A 56 30.56 8.16 22.44
N GLU A 57 31.83 8.08 22.83
CA GLU A 57 32.66 9.28 23.11
C GLU A 57 32.99 10.04 21.83
N ARG A 58 33.30 9.34 20.73
CA ARG A 58 33.59 9.95 19.43
C ARG A 58 32.36 10.62 18.81
N LEU A 59 31.19 10.04 19.05
CA LEU A 59 29.90 10.61 18.65
C LEU A 59 29.49 11.84 19.47
N LYS A 60 30.24 12.17 20.55
CA LYS A 60 29.86 13.22 21.53
C LYS A 60 28.43 13.03 22.02
N ALA A 61 28.05 11.78 22.24
CA ALA A 61 26.67 11.41 22.51
C ALA A 61 26.19 11.97 23.85
N ARG A 62 24.98 12.51 23.88
CA ARG A 62 24.30 12.94 25.10
C ARG A 62 23.36 11.84 25.56
N THR A 63 23.66 11.23 26.70
CA THR A 63 22.79 10.23 27.33
C THR A 63 21.44 10.84 27.72
N LEU A 64 20.37 10.22 27.24
CA LEU A 64 19.00 10.51 27.66
C LEU A 64 18.58 9.59 28.81
N VAL A 65 18.84 8.29 28.65
CA VAL A 65 18.45 7.26 29.60
C VAL A 65 19.57 6.23 29.68
N GLU A 66 19.89 5.79 30.90
CA GLU A 66 20.78 4.67 31.16
C GLU A 66 20.11 3.76 32.18
N LEU A 67 19.87 2.51 31.79
CA LEU A 67 19.24 1.49 32.62
C LEU A 67 20.25 0.36 32.87
N ARG A 68 20.40 -0.03 34.13
CA ARG A 68 21.32 -1.09 34.56
C ARG A 68 20.56 -2.12 35.37
N GLY A 69 20.84 -3.40 35.14
CA GLY A 69 20.29 -4.48 35.96
C GLY A 69 21.10 -5.76 35.88
N GLU A 70 20.83 -6.65 36.82
CA GLU A 70 21.43 -7.98 36.92
C GLU A 70 20.56 -8.98 36.16
N LEU A 71 21.19 -9.75 35.27
CA LEU A 71 20.53 -10.82 34.54
C LEU A 71 20.41 -12.05 35.43
N LYS A 72 19.17 -12.49 35.63
CA LYS A 72 18.85 -13.74 36.34
C LYS A 72 18.68 -14.88 35.35
N HIS A 73 19.21 -16.05 35.68
CA HIS A 73 19.12 -17.21 34.80
C HIS A 73 17.67 -17.68 34.65
N GLY A 74 17.16 -17.68 33.42
CA GLY A 74 15.80 -18.15 33.11
C GLY A 74 14.66 -17.22 33.53
N GLU A 75 14.94 -15.99 33.98
CA GLU A 75 13.92 -15.00 34.33
C GLU A 75 14.02 -13.74 33.44
N GLU A 76 12.88 -13.17 33.09
CA GLU A 76 12.81 -11.86 32.43
C GLU A 76 13.24 -10.77 33.41
N THR A 77 14.23 -9.97 33.02
CA THR A 77 14.67 -8.78 33.75
C THR A 77 14.00 -7.55 33.14
N VAL A 78 13.17 -6.85 33.91
CA VAL A 78 12.49 -5.62 33.47
C VAL A 78 13.20 -4.40 34.06
N LEU A 79 13.78 -3.57 33.19
CA LEU A 79 14.39 -2.29 33.54
C LEU A 79 13.47 -1.18 33.06
N ARG A 80 13.02 -0.28 33.95
CA ARG A 80 12.13 0.81 33.56
C ARG A 80 12.40 2.10 34.30
N THR A 81 12.11 3.21 33.63
CA THR A 81 12.09 4.57 34.18
C THR A 81 10.93 5.33 33.53
N GLY A 82 10.25 6.19 34.28
CA GLY A 82 9.05 6.88 33.80
C GLY A 82 7.93 6.87 34.83
N GLU A 83 6.76 7.32 34.40
CA GLU A 83 5.56 7.43 35.24
C GLU A 83 4.42 6.62 34.61
N GLU A 84 3.60 5.95 35.43
CA GLU A 84 2.39 5.29 34.95
C GLU A 84 1.27 6.32 34.83
N HIS A 85 0.65 6.40 33.66
CA HIS A 85 -0.47 7.28 33.37
C HIS A 85 -1.72 6.48 33.04
N SER A 86 -2.85 6.89 33.62
CA SER A 86 -4.18 6.38 33.25
C SER A 86 -4.59 6.94 31.89
N ILE A 87 -4.71 6.07 30.89
CA ILE A 87 -5.19 6.41 29.56
C ILE A 87 -6.61 5.86 29.39
N VAL A 88 -7.55 6.72 29.00
CA VAL A 88 -8.92 6.31 28.71
C VAL A 88 -8.95 5.53 27.40
N THR A 89 -9.55 4.35 27.42
CA THR A 89 -9.68 3.46 26.26
C THR A 89 -11.13 3.18 25.88
N ASN A 90 -12.07 3.61 26.72
CA ASN A 90 -13.50 3.47 26.48
C ASN A 90 -14.27 4.58 27.23
N TRP A 91 -15.31 5.11 26.60
CA TRP A 91 -16.15 6.19 27.11
C TRP A 91 -17.61 5.73 27.25
N ASP A 92 -18.33 6.34 28.18
CA ASP A 92 -19.78 6.20 28.33
C ASP A 92 -20.45 7.57 28.53
N PHE A 93 -21.77 7.61 28.47
CA PHE A 93 -22.55 8.77 28.91
C PHE A 93 -22.90 8.64 30.39
N ALA A 94 -22.84 9.75 31.12
CA ALA A 94 -23.33 9.79 32.51
C ALA A 94 -24.85 9.59 32.55
N ASP A 95 -25.35 8.86 33.55
CA ASP A 95 -26.77 8.51 33.70
C ASP A 95 -27.71 9.72 33.49
N GLY A 96 -28.47 9.69 32.39
CA GLY A 96 -29.47 10.70 32.05
C GLY A 96 -28.94 12.05 31.59
N ARG A 97 -27.65 12.18 31.24
CA ARG A 97 -27.04 13.41 30.69
C ARG A 97 -26.21 13.11 29.44
N ASN A 98 -26.01 14.12 28.60
CA ASN A 98 -25.07 14.06 27.46
C ASN A 98 -23.60 14.32 27.88
N ASP A 99 -23.28 14.20 29.16
CA ASP A 99 -21.93 14.38 29.69
C ASP A 99 -21.11 13.09 29.51
N LEU A 100 -19.90 13.19 28.93
CA LEU A 100 -19.01 12.06 28.71
C LEU A 100 -18.23 11.67 29.97
N VAL A 101 -18.15 10.38 30.26
CA VAL A 101 -17.36 9.81 31.35
C VAL A 101 -16.44 8.69 30.85
N ALA A 102 -15.27 8.54 31.47
CA ALA A 102 -14.38 7.43 31.17
C ALA A 102 -14.94 6.13 31.76
N LYS A 103 -15.18 5.12 30.91
CA LYS A 103 -15.67 3.79 31.30
C LYS A 103 -14.53 2.84 31.64
N LYS A 104 -13.45 2.90 30.85
CA LYS A 104 -12.26 2.06 31.01
C LYS A 104 -11.01 2.91 30.85
N THR A 105 -10.08 2.70 31.76
CA THR A 105 -8.73 3.24 31.70
C THR A 105 -7.72 2.11 31.79
N ILE A 106 -6.61 2.21 31.06
CA ILE A 106 -5.44 1.34 31.24
C ILE A 106 -4.30 2.15 31.87
N GLN A 107 -3.41 1.47 32.59
CA GLN A 107 -2.15 2.07 33.03
C GLN A 107 -1.12 1.87 31.92
N GLU A 108 -0.61 2.96 31.38
CA GLU A 108 0.47 2.96 30.38
C GLU A 108 1.70 3.61 31.02
N LEU A 109 2.86 2.94 30.92
CA LEU A 109 4.12 3.56 31.31
C LEU A 109 4.52 4.60 30.26
N ILE A 110 4.68 5.85 30.69
CA ILE A 110 5.25 6.93 29.89
C ILE A 110 6.72 7.08 30.28
N GLY A 111 7.63 6.67 29.38
CA GLY A 111 9.06 6.68 29.65
C GLY A 111 9.82 5.61 28.88
N THR A 112 10.71 4.88 29.56
CA THR A 112 11.50 3.80 28.97
C THR A 112 11.26 2.49 29.70
N GLU A 113 10.93 1.44 28.96
CA GLU A 113 10.93 0.06 29.45
C GLU A 113 11.84 -0.79 28.55
N VAL A 114 12.70 -1.57 29.20
CA VAL A 114 13.54 -2.58 28.57
C VAL A 114 13.29 -3.90 29.28
N ARG A 115 12.83 -4.90 28.53
CA ARG A 115 12.72 -6.28 28.98
C ARG A 115 13.86 -7.07 28.39
N VAL A 116 14.58 -7.80 29.23
CA VAL A 116 15.74 -8.60 28.83
C VAL A 116 15.56 -10.03 29.31
N GLU A 117 15.58 -10.98 28.38
CA GLU A 117 15.51 -12.42 28.65
C GLU A 117 16.79 -13.09 28.11
N PRO A 118 17.61 -13.74 28.96
CA PRO A 118 18.75 -14.52 28.49
C PRO A 118 18.27 -15.74 27.68
N THR A 119 18.75 -15.89 26.44
CA THR A 119 18.45 -17.02 25.57
C THR A 119 19.70 -17.87 25.31
N GLY A 120 19.54 -19.21 25.27
CA GLY A 120 20.61 -20.19 25.02
C GLY A 120 21.38 -20.66 26.26
N THR A 121 22.32 -21.59 26.06
CA THR A 121 23.23 -22.09 27.12
C THR A 121 24.25 -21.01 27.46
N GLU A 122 24.29 -20.59 28.73
CA GLU A 122 25.20 -19.58 29.32
C GLU A 122 24.91 -18.08 29.04
N GLY A 123 23.71 -17.71 28.56
CA GLY A 123 23.33 -16.27 28.46
C GLY A 123 24.10 -15.46 27.41
N ALA A 124 24.70 -16.13 26.43
CA ALA A 124 25.43 -15.50 25.33
C ALA A 124 24.51 -14.70 24.38
N ARG A 125 23.19 -14.97 24.37
CA ARG A 125 22.20 -14.19 23.63
C ARG A 125 21.19 -13.58 24.60
N LEU A 126 20.71 -12.39 24.24
CA LEU A 126 19.73 -11.62 24.98
C LEU A 126 18.57 -11.30 24.04
N ARG A 127 17.38 -11.78 24.37
CA ARG A 127 16.15 -11.25 23.79
C ARG A 127 15.83 -9.94 24.47
N LEU A 128 15.76 -8.85 23.71
CA LEU A 128 15.39 -7.54 24.24
C LEU A 128 14.06 -7.09 23.64
N THR A 129 13.24 -6.47 24.47
CA THR A 129 12.12 -5.63 24.04
C THR A 129 12.32 -4.27 24.66
N LEU A 130 12.47 -3.23 23.84
CA LEU A 130 12.67 -1.84 24.24
C LEU A 130 11.47 -1.02 23.76
N THR A 131 10.93 -0.21 24.66
CA THR A 131 9.99 0.87 24.38
C THR A 131 10.54 2.15 24.99
N HIS A 132 10.59 3.24 24.23
CA HIS A 132 10.98 4.56 24.73
C HIS A 132 10.11 5.66 24.15
N ASP A 133 9.45 6.43 25.01
CA ASP A 133 8.71 7.63 24.65
C ASP A 133 9.65 8.84 24.54
N LEU A 134 9.68 9.47 23.38
CA LEU A 134 10.52 10.64 23.09
C LEU A 134 9.97 11.90 23.75
N GLN A 135 8.65 11.95 23.93
CA GLN A 135 7.90 13.05 24.53
C GLN A 135 6.68 12.47 25.27
N PRO A 136 6.13 13.21 26.25
CA PRO A 136 4.83 12.87 26.83
C PRO A 136 3.75 12.76 25.74
N PRO A 137 2.75 11.86 25.92
CA PRO A 137 1.72 11.65 24.92
C PRO A 137 0.92 12.93 24.67
N GLN A 138 0.69 13.24 23.40
CA GLN A 138 -0.13 14.37 22.99
C GLN A 138 -1.58 13.92 22.92
N MET A 139 -2.45 14.42 23.80
CA MET A 139 -3.88 14.11 23.77
C MET A 139 -4.56 14.88 22.64
N GLN A 140 -5.11 14.16 21.67
CA GLN A 140 -5.76 14.73 20.49
C GLN A 140 -7.29 14.60 20.60
N PRO A 141 -8.06 15.69 20.37
CA PRO A 141 -9.50 15.60 20.27
C PRO A 141 -9.88 14.88 18.97
N MET A 142 -10.72 13.87 19.07
CA MET A 142 -11.28 13.14 17.96
C MET A 142 -12.78 13.32 17.95
N THR A 143 -13.27 13.97 16.90
CA THR A 143 -14.70 14.16 16.68
C THR A 143 -15.28 12.83 16.23
N TYR A 144 -16.39 12.43 16.82
CA TYR A 144 -17.15 11.25 16.41
C TYR A 144 -18.56 11.67 15.99
N ALA A 145 -19.33 10.77 15.37
CA ALA A 145 -20.56 11.09 14.63
C ALA A 145 -21.50 12.05 15.37
N THR A 146 -22.02 13.03 14.62
CA THR A 146 -23.04 13.99 15.10
C THR A 146 -24.23 14.00 14.16
N ALA A 147 -25.42 13.73 14.70
CA ALA A 147 -26.67 13.93 13.97
C ALA A 147 -27.07 15.42 14.03
N ALA A 148 -27.49 16.01 12.91
CA ALA A 148 -27.89 17.42 12.88
C ALA A 148 -29.32 17.60 13.40
N ILE A 149 -29.53 18.49 14.37
CA ILE A 149 -30.83 19.18 14.53
C ILE A 149 -30.56 20.68 14.71
N GLY A 150 -30.87 21.48 13.69
CA GLY A 150 -30.75 22.95 13.75
C GLY A 150 -29.35 23.51 13.49
N VAL A 151 -29.17 24.80 13.77
CA VAL A 151 -27.98 25.60 13.39
C VAL A 151 -26.74 25.29 14.26
N GLU A 152 -26.85 24.46 15.29
CA GLU A 152 -25.74 24.17 16.21
C GLU A 152 -25.18 22.75 16.00
N ARG A 153 -23.92 22.75 15.52
CA ARG A 153 -23.04 21.60 15.33
C ARG A 153 -22.44 21.19 16.67
N ASP A 154 -23.18 20.56 17.57
CA ASP A 154 -22.59 20.03 18.81
C ASP A 154 -21.66 18.86 18.48
N LYS A 155 -20.42 19.20 18.10
CA LYS A 155 -19.31 18.28 17.89
C LYS A 155 -18.89 17.71 19.23
N LEU A 156 -19.36 16.50 19.52
CA LEU A 156 -18.81 15.73 20.62
C LEU A 156 -17.44 15.17 20.20
N SER A 157 -16.51 15.16 21.14
CA SER A 157 -15.17 14.66 20.92
C SER A 157 -14.68 13.86 22.11
N VAL A 158 -14.01 12.75 21.83
CA VAL A 158 -13.18 12.04 22.82
C VAL A 158 -11.72 12.47 22.66
N THR A 159 -10.88 12.20 23.65
CA THR A 159 -9.44 12.45 23.57
C THR A 159 -8.68 11.14 23.45
N ALA A 160 -7.86 10.96 22.42
CA ALA A 160 -6.95 9.82 22.34
C ALA A 160 -5.49 10.24 22.33
N PRO A 161 -4.58 9.40 22.84
CA PRO A 161 -3.16 9.71 22.87
C PRO A 161 -2.53 9.56 21.48
N ARG A 162 -1.59 10.45 21.19
CA ARG A 162 -0.57 10.27 20.16
C ARG A 162 0.78 10.13 20.86
N PHE A 163 1.47 9.02 20.63
CA PHE A 163 2.81 8.78 21.17
C PHE A 163 3.87 9.04 20.11
N GLU A 164 5.01 9.60 20.49
CA GLU A 164 6.22 9.59 19.67
C GLU A 164 7.18 8.59 20.32
N ARG A 165 7.25 7.38 19.76
CA ARG A 165 7.78 6.20 20.46
C ARG A 165 8.77 5.44 19.58
N LEU A 166 9.86 5.02 20.22
CA LEU A 166 10.77 4.02 19.69
C LEU A 166 10.37 2.65 20.22
N ARG A 167 10.28 1.65 19.34
CA ARG A 167 10.18 0.25 19.72
C ARG A 167 11.27 -0.56 19.04
N TRP A 168 11.85 -1.48 19.80
CA TRP A 168 12.79 -2.45 19.27
C TRP A 168 12.53 -3.81 19.92
N GLN A 169 12.51 -4.88 19.15
CA GLN A 169 12.35 -6.24 19.64
C GLN A 169 13.22 -7.18 18.82
N GLY A 170 14.03 -8.00 19.46
CA GLY A 170 14.91 -8.96 18.77
C GLY A 170 15.83 -9.70 19.72
N GLU A 171 16.69 -10.54 19.17
CA GLU A 171 17.79 -11.17 19.91
C GLU A 171 19.12 -10.61 19.45
N VAL A 172 19.98 -10.30 20.42
CA VAL A 172 21.31 -9.77 20.19
C VAL A 172 22.29 -10.42 21.14
N THR A 173 23.55 -10.41 20.78
CA THR A 173 24.54 -11.28 21.42
C THR A 173 25.31 -10.58 22.56
N ALA A 174 25.26 -11.00 23.83
CA ALA A 174 25.88 -10.23 24.91
C ALA A 174 27.38 -9.95 24.69
N SER A 175 27.84 -8.71 24.94
CA SER A 175 29.24 -8.30 24.78
C SER A 175 29.67 -7.33 25.88
N LYS A 176 30.90 -7.47 26.38
CA LYS A 176 31.52 -6.53 27.34
C LYS A 176 31.72 -5.14 26.76
N ASP A 177 31.85 -5.04 25.45
CA ASP A 177 31.97 -3.76 24.76
C ASP A 177 30.58 -3.19 24.45
N GLU A 178 30.44 -1.87 24.63
CA GLU A 178 29.24 -1.14 24.25
C GLU A 178 29.07 -1.18 22.73
N ARG A 179 27.89 -1.59 22.26
CA ARG A 179 27.57 -1.65 20.83
C ARG A 179 26.24 -1.01 20.50
N VAL A 180 26.07 -0.59 19.25
CA VAL A 180 24.79 -0.08 18.74
C VAL A 180 23.88 -1.24 18.39
N VAL A 181 22.66 -1.24 18.93
CA VAL A 181 21.61 -2.21 18.59
C VAL A 181 20.60 -1.61 17.61
N ALA A 182 20.33 -0.31 17.75
CA ALA A 182 19.45 0.41 16.83
C ALA A 182 19.81 1.90 16.77
N SER A 183 19.57 2.52 15.62
CA SER A 183 19.62 3.98 15.50
C SER A 183 18.53 4.51 14.57
N PHE A 184 18.00 5.67 14.93
CA PHE A 184 16.85 6.30 14.27
C PHE A 184 17.02 7.81 14.24
N PRO A 185 16.64 8.51 13.16
CA PRO A 185 16.51 9.97 13.18
C PRO A 185 15.49 10.37 14.24
N ALA A 186 15.75 11.48 14.94
CA ALA A 186 14.80 12.03 15.89
C ALA A 186 13.60 12.62 15.12
N ALA A 187 12.38 12.34 15.61
CA ALA A 187 11.18 12.91 15.03
C ALA A 187 11.21 14.45 15.16
N GLY A 188 11.03 15.15 14.04
CA GLY A 188 10.98 16.62 14.01
C GLY A 188 12.34 17.34 14.09
N ASP A 189 13.46 16.61 14.19
CA ASP A 189 14.81 17.19 14.18
C ASP A 189 15.74 16.36 13.29
N ALA A 190 15.92 16.82 12.05
CA ALA A 190 16.74 16.14 11.05
C ALA A 190 18.24 16.11 11.39
N ASP A 191 18.69 16.97 12.32
CA ASP A 191 20.10 17.05 12.74
C ASP A 191 20.41 16.17 13.96
N THR A 192 19.39 15.54 14.55
CA THR A 192 19.54 14.68 15.73
C THR A 192 19.21 13.22 15.40
N ARG A 193 20.04 12.31 15.89
CA ARG A 193 19.83 10.87 15.83
C ARG A 193 19.79 10.28 17.22
N LEU A 194 18.87 9.35 17.42
CA LEU A 194 18.76 8.52 18.61
C LEU A 194 19.54 7.23 18.37
N VAL A 195 20.38 6.87 19.33
CA VAL A 195 21.21 5.66 19.27
C VAL A 195 21.01 4.86 20.55
N VAL A 196 20.65 3.59 20.37
CA VAL A 196 20.47 2.61 21.45
C VAL A 196 21.73 1.78 21.54
N PHE A 197 22.41 1.89 22.67
CA PHE A 197 23.58 1.11 23.01
C PHE A 197 23.23 -0.01 23.99
N LEU A 198 23.89 -1.16 23.82
CA LEU A 198 23.83 -2.29 24.74
C LEU A 198 25.24 -2.70 25.17
N GLN A 199 25.38 -3.01 26.45
CA GLN A 199 26.55 -3.65 27.04
C GLN A 199 26.09 -4.79 27.96
N GLY A 200 26.77 -5.93 27.94
CA GLY A 200 26.46 -7.13 28.74
C GLY A 200 27.71 -7.80 29.32
N GLY A 201 27.54 -8.68 30.30
CA GLY A 201 28.65 -9.31 31.06
C GLY A 201 29.42 -10.45 30.37
N GLY A 202 29.15 -10.80 29.12
CA GLY A 202 29.66 -12.03 28.46
C GLY A 202 31.17 -12.03 28.16
N ASP A 203 31.86 -13.14 28.48
CA ASP A 203 33.29 -13.39 28.21
C ASP A 203 33.57 -14.06 26.86
N SER A 204 32.54 -14.46 26.12
CA SER A 204 32.70 -15.10 24.82
C SER A 204 32.89 -14.07 23.71
N SER A 205 33.58 -14.46 22.64
CA SER A 205 33.62 -13.75 21.36
C SER A 205 32.57 -14.40 20.45
N PRO A 206 31.31 -13.97 20.51
CA PRO A 206 30.27 -14.63 19.75
C PRO A 206 30.23 -14.10 18.31
N ALA A 207 29.49 -14.80 17.43
CA ALA A 207 29.32 -14.38 16.04
C ALA A 207 28.83 -12.92 15.96
N PRO A 208 29.34 -12.11 15.02
CA PRO A 208 28.91 -10.72 14.89
C PRO A 208 27.41 -10.66 14.58
N ASP A 209 26.71 -9.76 15.26
CA ASP A 209 25.33 -9.43 14.89
C ASP A 209 25.32 -8.89 13.46
N ARG A 210 24.24 -9.17 12.74
CA ARG A 210 24.01 -8.69 11.38
C ARG A 210 23.37 -7.31 11.47
N GLU A 211 24.09 -6.27 11.03
CA GLU A 211 23.57 -4.91 10.96
C GLU A 211 22.94 -4.67 9.59
N ILE A 212 21.69 -4.24 9.60
CA ILE A 212 20.94 -3.82 8.42
C ILE A 212 20.69 -2.32 8.50
N ARG A 213 20.99 -1.63 7.40
CA ARG A 213 20.68 -0.21 7.20
C ARG A 213 19.62 -0.09 6.11
N GLN A 214 18.51 0.56 6.45
CA GLN A 214 17.50 0.96 5.49
C GLN A 214 17.54 2.48 5.33
N THR A 215 17.52 2.97 4.08
CA THR A 215 17.31 4.39 3.77
C THR A 215 16.22 4.52 2.72
N ILE A 216 15.25 5.41 2.94
CA ILE A 216 14.22 5.76 1.97
C ILE A 216 14.53 7.15 1.44
N TYR A 217 14.81 7.24 0.14
CA TYR A 217 15.04 8.49 -0.58
C TYR A 217 13.78 8.91 -1.31
N ARG A 218 13.46 10.20 -1.30
CA ARG A 218 12.43 10.80 -2.15
C ARG A 218 13.07 11.58 -3.28
N VAL A 219 12.76 11.22 -4.50
CA VAL A 219 13.46 11.64 -5.73
C VAL A 219 12.45 12.03 -6.81
N PRO A 220 12.73 13.01 -7.68
CA PRO A 220 11.88 13.30 -8.82
C PRO A 220 11.65 12.06 -9.70
N GLU A 221 10.39 11.80 -10.06
CA GLU A 221 10.00 10.55 -10.73
C GLU A 221 10.74 10.34 -12.06
N LEU A 222 10.83 11.39 -12.89
CA LEU A 222 11.46 11.31 -14.20
C LEU A 222 12.97 11.09 -14.12
N ASP A 223 13.66 11.76 -13.20
CA ASP A 223 15.12 11.61 -13.04
C ASP A 223 15.46 10.15 -12.71
N MET A 224 14.71 9.54 -11.79
CA MET A 224 14.93 8.16 -11.37
C MET A 224 14.65 7.16 -12.49
N ILE A 225 13.56 7.35 -13.26
CA ILE A 225 13.26 6.50 -14.43
C ILE A 225 14.42 6.55 -15.43
N GLU A 226 14.94 7.73 -15.73
CA GLU A 226 16.06 7.87 -16.66
C GLU A 226 17.34 7.24 -16.15
N TRP A 227 17.67 7.40 -14.87
CA TRP A 227 18.86 6.77 -14.29
C TRP A 227 18.85 5.25 -14.42
N LEU A 228 17.67 4.63 -14.29
CA LEU A 228 17.51 3.18 -14.44
C LEU A 228 17.55 2.75 -15.91
N LEU A 229 16.93 3.51 -16.81
CA LEU A 229 16.96 3.21 -18.25
C LEU A 229 18.35 3.44 -18.87
N ASP A 230 19.12 4.42 -18.40
CA ASP A 230 20.46 4.74 -18.92
C ASP A 230 21.55 3.71 -18.57
N GLY A 231 21.16 2.55 -18.05
CA GLY A 231 22.02 1.40 -17.92
C GLY A 231 23.07 1.52 -16.81
N ALA A 232 22.75 2.20 -15.69
CA ALA A 232 23.57 2.10 -14.49
C ALA A 232 23.54 0.63 -14.00
N PRO A 233 24.62 -0.15 -14.20
CA PRO A 233 24.53 -1.61 -14.12
C PRO A 233 24.43 -2.11 -12.68
N GLU A 234 24.81 -1.27 -11.71
CA GLU A 234 24.95 -1.64 -10.30
C GLU A 234 24.14 -0.70 -9.39
N ASP A 235 23.58 -1.26 -8.32
CA ASP A 235 22.85 -0.52 -7.30
C ASP A 235 23.71 0.54 -6.60
N ALA A 236 24.98 0.23 -6.34
CA ALA A 236 25.92 1.17 -5.72
C ALA A 236 26.06 2.47 -6.54
N ALA A 237 26.08 2.37 -7.88
CA ALA A 237 26.15 3.54 -8.75
C ALA A 237 24.87 4.40 -8.69
N VAL A 238 23.71 3.75 -8.62
CA VAL A 238 22.41 4.43 -8.44
C VAL A 238 22.34 5.10 -7.06
N VAL A 239 22.77 4.41 -6.01
CA VAL A 239 22.83 4.96 -4.65
C VAL A 239 23.77 6.15 -4.55
N ARG A 240 24.91 6.13 -5.25
CA ARG A 240 25.79 7.30 -5.33
C ARG A 240 25.08 8.49 -5.98
N ARG A 241 24.36 8.29 -7.09
CA ARG A 241 23.56 9.36 -7.71
C ARG A 241 22.46 9.89 -6.77
N LEU A 242 21.80 9.00 -6.01
CA LEU A 242 20.83 9.41 -4.98
C LEU A 242 21.47 10.32 -3.93
N GLN A 243 22.66 9.95 -3.44
CA GLN A 243 23.41 10.76 -2.48
C GLN A 243 23.84 12.12 -3.05
N GLU A 244 24.31 12.15 -4.31
CA GLU A 244 24.63 13.38 -5.03
C GLU A 244 23.39 14.29 -5.20
N ALA A 245 22.24 13.72 -5.54
CA ALA A 245 20.97 14.45 -5.66
C ALA A 245 20.48 15.01 -4.31
N VAL A 246 20.66 14.25 -3.21
CA VAL A 246 20.39 14.75 -1.86
C VAL A 246 21.33 15.91 -1.51
N ALA A 247 22.62 15.78 -1.79
CA ALA A 247 23.60 16.85 -1.55
C ALA A 247 23.32 18.11 -2.37
N ALA A 248 22.78 17.95 -3.59
CA ALA A 248 22.34 19.04 -4.45
C ALA A 248 20.97 19.64 -4.05
N GLY A 249 20.23 18.99 -3.15
CA GLY A 249 18.90 19.41 -2.72
C GLY A 249 17.77 19.09 -3.71
N SER A 250 18.02 18.30 -4.76
CA SER A 250 16.99 17.83 -5.69
C SER A 250 16.26 16.57 -5.21
N ALA A 251 16.85 15.84 -4.25
CA ALA A 251 16.25 14.71 -3.55
C ALA A 251 16.34 14.91 -2.03
N SER A 252 15.65 14.06 -1.27
CA SER A 252 15.69 14.10 0.21
C SER A 252 15.70 12.70 0.80
N VAL A 253 16.24 12.55 2.02
CA VAL A 253 16.09 11.32 2.81
C VAL A 253 14.86 11.49 3.69
N VAL A 254 13.85 10.64 3.50
CA VAL A 254 12.58 10.69 4.26
C VAL A 254 12.53 9.69 5.40
N SER A 255 13.38 8.66 5.36
CA SER A 255 13.60 7.75 6.48
C SER A 255 14.98 7.13 6.44
N ARG A 256 15.55 6.86 7.61
CA ARG A 256 16.81 6.14 7.77
C ARG A 256 16.76 5.31 9.05
N LEU A 257 16.95 4.01 8.96
CA LEU A 257 16.89 3.11 10.11
C LEU A 257 18.10 2.18 10.08
N THR A 258 18.74 2.02 11.23
CA THR A 258 19.81 1.03 11.41
C THR A 258 19.42 0.11 12.55
N THR A 259 19.58 -1.19 12.38
CA THR A 259 19.26 -2.18 13.42
C THR A 259 20.18 -3.38 13.28
N ALA A 260 20.53 -3.98 14.42
CA ALA A 260 21.35 -5.19 14.48
C ALA A 260 20.55 -6.36 15.06
N ALA A 261 20.83 -7.58 14.61
CA ALA A 261 20.21 -8.79 15.11
C ALA A 261 21.16 -9.99 15.06
N ALA A 262 20.96 -10.95 15.97
CA ALA A 262 21.60 -12.25 15.89
C ALA A 262 21.15 -13.00 14.60
N PRO A 263 22.04 -13.77 13.95
CA PRO A 263 21.69 -14.54 12.75
C PRO A 263 20.52 -15.49 12.98
N GLY A 264 19.61 -15.55 11.99
CA GLY A 264 18.44 -16.42 11.96
C GLY A 264 17.27 -15.95 12.82
N VAL A 265 17.37 -14.82 13.52
CA VAL A 265 16.34 -14.33 14.43
C VAL A 265 15.54 -13.19 13.80
N ARG A 266 14.22 -13.25 13.94
CA ARG A 266 13.32 -12.16 13.55
C ARG A 266 13.47 -10.98 14.52
N THR A 267 13.79 -9.82 13.97
CA THR A 267 13.93 -8.57 14.70
C THR A 267 13.01 -7.52 14.11
N GLN A 268 12.44 -6.68 14.97
CA GLN A 268 11.57 -5.58 14.63
C GLN A 268 12.13 -4.29 15.22
N ALA A 269 12.24 -3.27 14.38
CA ALA A 269 12.63 -1.92 14.77
C ALA A 269 11.57 -0.93 14.26
N GLN A 270 11.15 -0.01 15.11
CA GLN A 270 10.12 0.96 14.80
C GLN A 270 10.50 2.32 15.39
N ALA A 271 10.48 3.35 14.54
CA ALA A 271 10.56 4.74 14.94
C ALA A 271 9.43 5.52 14.27
N CYS A 272 8.40 5.83 15.04
CA CYS A 272 7.20 6.43 14.51
C CYS A 272 6.43 7.24 15.56
N ALA A 273 5.47 8.02 15.07
CA ALA A 273 4.34 8.42 15.86
C ALA A 273 3.25 7.34 15.80
N GLU A 274 2.68 7.00 16.95
CA GLU A 274 1.56 6.08 17.10
C GLU A 274 0.29 6.89 17.35
N HIS A 275 -0.66 6.81 16.44
CA HIS A 275 -1.96 7.47 16.51
C HIS A 275 -3.02 6.45 16.94
N TRP A 276 -3.68 6.70 18.05
CA TRP A 276 -4.80 5.87 18.48
C TRP A 276 -6.08 6.36 17.80
N LEU A 277 -6.58 5.55 16.87
CA LEU A 277 -7.77 5.86 16.07
C LEU A 277 -8.94 4.97 16.52
N PRO A 278 -10.19 5.45 16.46
CA PRO A 278 -11.36 4.61 16.68
C PRO A 278 -11.33 3.42 15.71
N ALA A 279 -11.56 2.21 16.24
CA ALA A 279 -11.69 0.99 15.44
C ALA A 279 -13.13 0.45 15.47
N GLU A 280 -13.83 0.66 16.58
CA GLU A 280 -15.22 0.23 16.77
C GLU A 280 -16.02 1.33 17.47
N MET A 281 -17.30 1.42 17.11
CA MET A 281 -18.28 2.28 17.76
C MET A 281 -19.29 1.43 18.55
N ASN A 282 -19.91 2.00 19.59
CA ASN A 282 -20.95 1.32 20.35
C ASN A 282 -22.10 0.88 19.41
N PRO A 283 -22.44 -0.43 19.33
CA PRO A 283 -23.44 -0.94 18.42
C PRO A 283 -24.89 -0.58 18.78
N ASP A 284 -25.17 0.11 19.90
CA ASP A 284 -26.53 0.52 20.26
C ASP A 284 -27.14 1.44 19.17
N TYR A 285 -27.95 0.85 18.29
CA TYR A 285 -28.46 1.45 17.04
C TYR A 285 -29.42 2.63 17.22
N ASP A 286 -30.00 2.78 18.41
CA ASP A 286 -31.05 3.78 18.68
C ASP A 286 -30.49 5.13 19.16
N LEU A 287 -29.16 5.30 19.14
CA LEU A 287 -28.51 6.47 19.71
C LEU A 287 -28.22 7.52 18.66
N LEU A 288 -28.57 8.76 18.97
CA LEU A 288 -28.22 9.92 18.16
C LEU A 288 -26.70 10.22 18.16
N TYR A 289 -25.98 9.65 19.14
CA TYR A 289 -24.52 9.80 19.33
C TYR A 289 -23.90 8.44 19.64
N GLN A 290 -22.89 8.03 18.86
CA GLN A 290 -22.12 6.80 19.10
C GLN A 290 -20.75 7.09 19.68
N LEU A 291 -20.38 6.39 20.75
CA LEU A 291 -19.05 6.49 21.35
C LEU A 291 -18.11 5.43 20.80
N PRO A 292 -16.84 5.75 20.57
CA PRO A 292 -15.83 4.74 20.31
C PRO A 292 -15.72 3.75 21.48
N THR A 293 -15.77 2.46 21.17
CA THR A 293 -15.64 1.36 22.15
C THR A 293 -14.28 0.69 22.09
N ALA A 294 -13.57 0.81 20.97
CA ALA A 294 -12.23 0.29 20.76
C ALA A 294 -11.37 1.22 19.90
N PHE A 295 -10.04 1.09 20.04
CA PHE A 295 -9.05 1.87 19.32
C PHE A 295 -8.01 0.96 18.70
N GLU A 296 -7.57 1.30 17.50
CA GLU A 296 -6.42 0.71 16.83
C GLU A 296 -5.27 1.71 16.74
N THR A 297 -4.05 1.20 16.58
CA THR A 297 -2.87 2.04 16.41
C THR A 297 -2.52 2.17 14.93
N ALA A 298 -2.55 3.40 14.43
CA ALA A 298 -2.01 3.78 13.13
C ALA A 298 -0.61 4.38 13.27
N LEU A 299 0.32 4.03 12.38
CA LEU A 299 1.71 4.46 12.45
C LEU A 299 1.97 5.63 11.50
N THR A 300 2.87 6.54 11.88
CA THR A 300 3.49 7.54 10.99
C THR A 300 4.99 7.52 11.19
N GLY A 301 5.75 7.12 10.17
CA GLY A 301 7.17 6.79 10.29
C GLY A 301 7.48 5.41 9.73
N THR A 302 8.59 4.81 10.15
CA THR A 302 9.08 3.54 9.59
C THR A 302 9.07 2.42 10.62
N ARG A 303 8.64 1.25 10.16
CA ARG A 303 8.78 -0.04 10.82
C ARG A 303 9.53 -0.98 9.88
N LEU A 304 10.55 -1.63 10.40
CA LEU A 304 11.31 -2.66 9.70
C LEU A 304 11.26 -3.94 10.54
N GLU A 305 10.74 -4.99 9.96
CA GLU A 305 10.90 -6.36 10.45
C GLU A 305 11.85 -7.08 9.50
N PHE A 306 12.81 -7.80 10.05
CA PHE A 306 13.73 -8.57 9.23
C PHE A 306 14.21 -9.83 9.95
N GLN A 307 14.63 -10.81 9.17
CA GLN A 307 15.32 -12.00 9.61
C GLN A 307 16.51 -12.20 8.67
N ALA A 308 17.72 -12.02 9.21
CA ALA A 308 18.95 -12.15 8.45
C ALA A 308 19.57 -13.53 8.67
N ASN A 309 19.72 -14.32 7.62
CA ASN A 309 20.54 -15.52 7.56
C ASN A 309 21.93 -15.17 6.97
N ASP A 310 22.81 -16.15 6.73
CA ASP A 310 24.21 -15.89 6.38
C ASP A 310 24.42 -14.95 5.18
N ALA A 311 23.57 -15.06 4.14
CA ALA A 311 23.63 -14.23 2.94
C ALA A 311 22.27 -13.63 2.52
N GLU A 312 21.19 -13.93 3.25
CA GLU A 312 19.81 -13.62 2.82
C GLU A 312 19.06 -12.91 3.93
N VAL A 313 18.31 -11.87 3.57
CA VAL A 313 17.48 -11.11 4.50
C VAL A 313 16.04 -11.13 4.00
N MET A 314 15.20 -11.83 4.76
CA MET A 314 13.74 -11.68 4.67
C MET A 314 13.36 -10.42 5.40
N PHE A 315 12.59 -9.53 4.78
CA PHE A 315 12.12 -8.33 5.46
C PHE A 315 10.69 -7.94 5.09
N LYS A 316 10.07 -7.25 6.04
CA LYS A 316 8.84 -6.48 5.86
C LYS A 316 9.14 -5.05 6.31
N SER A 317 9.11 -4.11 5.38
CA SER A 317 9.19 -2.69 5.69
C SER A 317 7.84 -2.02 5.49
N SER A 318 7.41 -1.26 6.48
CA SER A 318 6.23 -0.41 6.41
C SER A 318 6.64 1.04 6.64
N PHE A 319 6.19 1.95 5.77
CA PHE A 319 6.47 3.38 5.88
C PHE A 319 5.19 4.20 5.66
N ALA A 320 4.88 5.08 6.60
CA ALA A 320 3.75 6.00 6.50
C ALA A 320 4.24 7.44 6.51
N HIS A 321 4.02 8.16 5.40
CA HIS A 321 4.61 9.48 5.14
C HIS A 321 4.08 10.60 6.03
N ARG A 322 2.84 10.45 6.50
CA ARG A 322 2.10 11.50 7.20
C ARG A 322 1.07 10.89 8.14
N ALA A 323 0.62 11.73 9.06
CA ALA A 323 -0.49 11.42 9.95
C ALA A 323 -1.77 11.05 9.14
N PRO A 324 -2.64 10.20 9.72
CA PRO A 324 -3.94 9.87 9.15
C PRO A 324 -4.76 11.11 8.75
N LEU A 325 -5.52 11.00 7.67
CA LEU A 325 -6.39 12.06 7.18
C LEU A 325 -7.83 11.80 7.60
N VAL A 326 -8.46 12.81 8.21
CA VAL A 326 -9.90 12.76 8.51
C VAL A 326 -10.71 12.84 7.22
N VAL A 327 -11.56 11.84 6.99
CA VAL A 327 -12.56 11.77 5.92
C VAL A 327 -13.95 11.86 6.55
N LYS A 328 -14.85 12.58 5.89
CA LYS A 328 -16.23 12.74 6.34
C LYS A 328 -17.17 11.87 5.54
N TRP A 329 -17.89 11.01 6.25
CA TRP A 329 -18.91 10.13 5.71
C TRP A 329 -20.30 10.67 6.04
N PRO A 330 -21.20 10.82 5.04
CA PRO A 330 -22.58 11.17 5.33
C PRO A 330 -23.25 10.02 6.07
N THR A 331 -24.03 10.34 7.09
CA THR A 331 -24.83 9.38 7.84
C THR A 331 -26.28 9.84 7.89
N SER A 332 -27.20 8.89 7.87
CA SER A 332 -28.63 9.15 7.75
C SER A 332 -29.40 8.21 8.67
N TRP A 333 -30.13 8.79 9.61
CA TRP A 333 -31.00 8.10 10.55
C TRP A 333 -32.42 8.17 10.03
N LEU A 334 -32.95 7.06 9.52
CA LEU A 334 -34.32 7.03 8.99
C LEU A 334 -35.39 6.90 10.09
N HIS A 335 -35.00 6.32 11.22
CA HIS A 335 -35.84 6.11 12.40
C HIS A 335 -35.05 6.56 13.64
N VAL A 336 -35.39 7.71 14.19
CA VAL A 336 -34.77 8.20 15.44
C VAL A 336 -35.66 7.86 16.62
N TYR A 337 -35.11 7.17 17.61
CA TYR A 337 -35.77 6.85 18.86
C TYR A 337 -35.48 7.91 19.93
N ASP A 338 -36.51 8.42 20.59
CA ASP A 338 -36.35 9.35 21.71
C ASP A 338 -36.13 8.58 23.01
N ARG A 339 -34.93 8.71 23.57
CA ARG A 339 -34.52 8.09 24.85
C ARG A 339 -35.35 8.53 26.06
N ILE A 340 -35.95 9.72 26.03
CA ILE A 340 -36.74 10.24 27.15
C ILE A 340 -38.15 9.68 27.10
N THR A 341 -38.74 9.66 25.90
CA THR A 341 -40.15 9.22 25.73
C THR A 341 -40.28 7.75 25.38
N HIS A 342 -39.18 7.06 25.11
CA HIS A 342 -39.12 5.66 24.66
C HIS A 342 -40.00 5.40 23.43
N LYS A 343 -40.02 6.36 22.49
CA LYS A 343 -40.86 6.31 21.29
C LYS A 343 -40.08 6.71 20.03
N PRO A 344 -40.42 6.14 18.86
CA PRO A 344 -39.97 6.67 17.59
C PRO A 344 -40.42 8.13 17.43
N THR A 345 -39.50 9.01 17.03
CA THR A 345 -39.78 10.43 16.81
C THR A 345 -40.52 10.70 15.50
N GLY A 346 -40.56 9.71 14.59
CA GLY A 346 -41.06 9.88 13.22
C GLY A 346 -40.20 10.79 12.34
N LYS A 347 -39.07 11.30 12.84
CA LYS A 347 -38.16 12.18 12.10
C LYS A 347 -36.99 11.38 11.54
N ALA A 348 -36.57 11.71 10.33
CA ALA A 348 -35.26 11.32 9.84
C ALA A 348 -34.25 12.45 10.11
N VAL A 349 -33.01 12.07 10.40
CA VAL A 349 -31.90 12.99 10.66
C VAL A 349 -30.77 12.66 9.69
N HIS A 350 -30.01 13.67 9.28
CA HIS A 350 -28.81 13.53 8.47
C HIS A 350 -27.63 14.20 9.18
N GLY A 351 -26.42 13.69 8.96
CA GLY A 351 -25.23 14.15 9.66
C GLY A 351 -23.95 13.65 8.99
N TRP A 352 -22.84 13.83 9.70
CA TRP A 352 -21.52 13.43 9.22
C TRP A 352 -20.78 12.68 10.32
N MET A 353 -20.04 11.67 9.90
CA MET A 353 -19.11 10.94 10.74
C MET A 353 -17.69 11.14 10.22
N ASP A 354 -16.81 11.57 11.11
CA ASP A 354 -15.38 11.68 10.84
C ASP A 354 -14.76 10.28 11.01
N TRP A 355 -14.01 9.84 10.01
CA TRP A 355 -13.21 8.62 10.03
C TRP A 355 -11.83 8.87 9.44
N TYR A 356 -10.91 7.90 9.47
CA TYR A 356 -9.49 8.14 9.20
C TYR A 356 -8.93 7.26 8.10
N ASP A 357 -8.45 7.89 7.04
CA ASP A 357 -7.65 7.22 6.02
C ASP A 357 -6.17 7.25 6.39
N ARG A 358 -5.45 6.19 6.04
CA ARG A 358 -4.00 6.05 6.29
C ARG A 358 -3.23 6.04 4.98
N PHE A 359 -1.96 6.46 4.99
CA PHE A 359 -1.11 6.50 3.80
C PHE A 359 0.11 5.65 4.05
N GLU A 360 0.14 4.47 3.45
CA GLU A 360 1.09 3.41 3.81
C GLU A 360 1.77 2.84 2.57
N GLN A 361 3.08 2.68 2.68
CA GLN A 361 3.88 1.85 1.81
C GLN A 361 4.27 0.58 2.57
N GLU A 362 4.12 -0.57 1.94
CA GLU A 362 4.52 -1.86 2.46
C GLU A 362 5.35 -2.60 1.42
N ILE A 363 6.51 -3.10 1.86
CA ILE A 363 7.44 -3.88 1.05
C ILE A 363 7.69 -5.19 1.80
N ILE A 364 7.30 -6.30 1.21
CA ILE A 364 7.62 -7.66 1.68
C ILE A 364 8.49 -8.31 0.63
N ALA A 365 9.74 -8.63 0.98
CA ALA A 365 10.70 -9.20 0.05
C ALA A 365 11.82 -9.99 0.77
N GLU A 366 12.57 -10.73 -0.04
CA GLU A 366 13.86 -11.34 0.31
C GLU A 366 14.95 -10.70 -0.56
N VAL A 367 16.08 -10.36 0.06
CA VAL A 367 17.25 -9.81 -0.64
C VAL A 367 18.49 -10.58 -0.20
N ALA A 368 19.27 -11.04 -1.17
CA ALA A 368 20.59 -11.60 -0.93
C ALA A 368 21.64 -10.48 -0.94
N PHE A 369 22.50 -10.45 0.08
CA PHE A 369 23.63 -9.54 0.17
C PHE A 369 24.91 -10.33 -0.09
N HIS A 370 25.61 -10.02 -1.19
CA HIS A 370 26.88 -10.65 -1.54
C HIS A 370 28.08 -9.93 -0.94
N ASP A 371 27.92 -8.66 -0.60
CA ASP A 371 28.91 -7.80 0.03
C ASP A 371 28.20 -6.74 0.90
N ASP A 372 28.98 -5.77 1.39
CA ASP A 372 28.46 -4.62 2.13
C ASP A 372 27.98 -3.49 1.20
N SER A 373 27.76 -3.74 -0.09
CA SER A 373 27.26 -2.73 -1.02
C SER A 373 25.77 -2.44 -0.76
N PRO A 374 25.30 -1.21 -1.03
CA PRO A 374 23.89 -0.88 -0.89
C PRO A 374 23.10 -1.40 -2.10
N HIS A 375 21.93 -1.97 -1.83
CA HIS A 375 20.99 -2.55 -2.80
C HIS A 375 19.70 -1.72 -2.88
N LEU A 376 19.22 -1.48 -4.10
CA LEU A 376 17.91 -0.87 -4.33
C LEU A 376 16.87 -1.97 -4.25
N VAL A 377 16.12 -2.02 -3.16
CA VAL A 377 15.18 -3.13 -2.90
C VAL A 377 13.78 -2.87 -3.46
N ALA A 378 13.36 -1.61 -3.44
CA ALA A 378 12.05 -1.21 -3.96
C ALA A 378 12.01 0.25 -4.39
N MET A 379 11.13 0.57 -5.31
CA MET A 379 10.77 1.93 -5.69
C MET A 379 9.26 2.01 -5.92
N LEU A 380 8.58 2.98 -5.31
CA LEU A 380 7.13 3.16 -5.43
C LEU A 380 6.78 4.65 -5.42
N PRO A 381 5.65 5.08 -6.03
CA PRO A 381 5.12 6.42 -5.78
C PRO A 381 4.80 6.56 -4.28
N PRO A 382 5.05 7.72 -3.65
CA PRO A 382 4.64 7.96 -2.27
C PRO A 382 3.13 7.79 -2.09
N ALA A 383 2.71 7.10 -1.04
CA ALA A 383 1.29 6.87 -0.78
C ALA A 383 0.51 8.18 -0.57
N ASP A 384 1.20 9.24 -0.09
CA ASP A 384 0.62 10.57 0.11
C ASP A 384 0.60 11.45 -1.14
N GLN A 385 1.11 10.94 -2.28
CA GLN A 385 0.98 11.57 -3.60
C GLN A 385 -0.13 10.96 -4.46
N LEU A 386 -0.74 9.87 -3.99
CA LEU A 386 -1.93 9.29 -4.59
C LEU A 386 -3.07 10.35 -4.48
N TRP A 387 -3.23 11.12 -5.56
CA TRP A 387 -4.24 12.15 -5.79
C TRP A 387 -4.17 13.48 -5.00
N GLY A 388 -2.97 13.96 -4.71
CA GLY A 388 -2.78 15.31 -4.14
C GLY A 388 -2.94 16.43 -5.18
N ALA A 389 -3.74 17.47 -4.86
CA ALA A 389 -3.97 18.63 -5.72
C ALA A 389 -2.81 19.65 -5.78
N ASP A 390 -1.77 19.52 -4.95
CA ASP A 390 -0.88 20.65 -4.64
C ASP A 390 0.58 20.26 -4.36
N ARG A 391 1.18 19.42 -5.21
CA ARG A 391 2.63 19.16 -5.13
C ARG A 391 3.31 19.45 -6.46
N LYS A 392 4.33 20.33 -6.39
CA LYS A 392 5.22 20.69 -7.51
C LYS A 392 5.99 19.43 -7.95
N GLY A 393 5.48 18.73 -8.95
CA GLY A 393 6.11 17.55 -9.54
C GLY A 393 5.76 16.22 -8.87
N ARG A 394 6.01 15.13 -9.60
CA ARG A 394 5.84 13.73 -9.15
C ARG A 394 7.15 13.20 -8.58
N TRP A 395 7.05 12.34 -7.58
CA TRP A 395 8.20 11.79 -6.87
C TRP A 395 8.07 10.28 -6.73
N LEU A 396 9.20 9.64 -6.43
CA LEU A 396 9.31 8.23 -6.08
C LEU A 396 10.03 8.09 -4.75
N ASP A 397 9.53 7.19 -3.91
CA ASP A 397 10.25 6.75 -2.72
C ASP A 397 11.06 5.50 -3.09
N VAL A 398 12.38 5.63 -3.02
CA VAL A 398 13.37 4.60 -3.34
C VAL A 398 13.90 4.03 -2.03
N THR A 399 13.60 2.77 -1.77
CA THR A 399 14.08 2.05 -0.58
C THR A 399 15.39 1.35 -0.92
N VAL A 400 16.43 1.69 -0.15
CA VAL A 400 17.77 1.11 -0.25
C VAL A 400 18.06 0.37 1.03
N MET A 401 18.60 -0.85 0.92
CA MET A 401 19.09 -1.62 2.05
C MET A 401 20.57 -1.93 1.91
N GLN A 402 21.27 -2.04 3.03
CA GLN A 402 22.68 -2.39 3.06
C GLN A 402 22.93 -3.29 4.27
N HIS A 403 23.63 -4.39 4.04
CA HIS A 403 24.20 -5.22 5.09
C HIS A 403 25.58 -4.68 5.49
N VAL A 404 25.93 -4.73 6.77
CA VAL A 404 27.22 -4.27 7.27
C VAL A 404 27.89 -5.39 8.05
N SER A 405 28.99 -5.91 7.50
CA SER A 405 29.77 -6.97 8.10
C SER A 405 30.78 -6.39 9.11
N GLY A 406 30.66 -6.77 10.40
CA GLY A 406 31.71 -6.50 11.39
C GLY A 406 32.90 -7.43 11.16
N ASN A 407 34.00 -6.92 10.59
CA ASN A 407 35.34 -7.55 10.40
C ASN A 407 35.51 -9.02 10.85
N ASP A 408 35.76 -9.94 9.91
CA ASP A 408 37.07 -10.61 9.75
C ASP A 408 37.10 -11.60 8.57
N THR A 409 38.14 -11.44 7.74
CA THR A 409 38.57 -12.28 6.61
C THR A 409 37.62 -12.38 5.40
N PRO A 410 38.02 -11.91 4.20
CA PRO A 410 37.29 -12.24 2.97
C PRO A 410 37.30 -13.76 2.81
N SER A 411 36.12 -14.39 2.85
CA SER A 411 36.05 -15.82 2.55
C SER A 411 36.57 -16.03 1.13
N LYS A 412 37.37 -17.09 0.98
CA LYS A 412 38.11 -17.42 -0.24
C LYS A 412 37.20 -17.41 -1.47
N THR A 413 37.71 -16.71 -2.49
CA THR A 413 37.15 -16.58 -3.85
C THR A 413 35.86 -15.75 -3.86
N PRO A 414 35.86 -14.49 -4.35
CA PRO A 414 34.61 -13.87 -4.74
C PRO A 414 34.04 -14.75 -5.86
N GLU A 415 32.95 -15.47 -5.58
CA GLU A 415 32.03 -15.78 -6.65
C GLU A 415 31.74 -14.46 -7.37
N PRO A 416 31.75 -14.42 -8.71
CA PRO A 416 31.44 -13.20 -9.43
C PRO A 416 30.10 -12.70 -8.90
N ALA A 417 30.09 -11.48 -8.33
CA ALA A 417 28.88 -10.84 -7.85
C ALA A 417 27.89 -10.86 -9.02
N ILE A 418 26.83 -11.66 -8.89
CA ILE A 418 25.73 -11.60 -9.82
C ILE A 418 25.14 -10.22 -9.60
N PRO A 419 25.13 -9.34 -10.62
CA PRO A 419 24.60 -8.01 -10.43
C PRO A 419 23.12 -8.16 -10.05
N PRO A 420 22.65 -7.46 -9.00
CA PRO A 420 21.28 -7.60 -8.53
C PRO A 420 20.34 -7.29 -9.69
N GLU A 421 19.55 -8.29 -10.08
CA GLU A 421 18.60 -8.10 -11.17
C GLU A 421 17.47 -7.20 -10.66
N ARG A 422 17.15 -6.12 -11.38
CA ARG A 422 16.01 -5.24 -11.04
C ARG A 422 14.94 -5.38 -12.10
N LEU A 423 13.68 -5.42 -11.69
CA LEU A 423 12.56 -5.27 -12.61
C LEU A 423 11.93 -3.90 -12.42
N LEU A 424 12.10 -3.03 -13.42
CA LEU A 424 11.33 -1.79 -13.55
C LEU A 424 10.01 -2.11 -14.24
N ILE A 425 8.90 -1.68 -13.62
CA ILE A 425 7.55 -1.72 -14.18
C ILE A 425 7.13 -0.26 -14.40
N LEU A 426 6.70 0.06 -15.62
CA LEU A 426 6.37 1.43 -15.99
C LEU A 426 5.13 1.46 -16.89
N GLY A 427 4.06 2.09 -16.42
CA GLY A 427 2.86 2.36 -17.20
C GLY A 427 2.81 3.81 -17.63
N ILE A 428 2.84 4.07 -18.93
CA ILE A 428 2.74 5.43 -19.49
C ILE A 428 1.45 5.52 -20.28
N ALA A 429 0.73 6.61 -20.07
CA ALA A 429 -0.55 6.85 -20.67
C ALA A 429 -0.54 8.11 -21.54
N LEU A 430 -1.26 8.03 -22.66
CA LEU A 430 -1.38 9.08 -23.66
C LEU A 430 -2.73 8.97 -24.38
N ASP A 431 -3.02 9.97 -25.22
CA ASP A 431 -4.19 9.97 -26.08
C ASP A 431 -4.27 8.70 -26.97
N HIS A 432 -5.49 8.18 -27.15
CA HIS A 432 -5.75 6.95 -27.89
C HIS A 432 -5.18 6.98 -29.32
N ASP A 433 -5.42 8.05 -30.08
CA ASP A 433 -4.97 8.12 -31.48
C ASP A 433 -3.44 8.17 -31.54
N ALA A 434 -2.81 8.88 -30.60
CA ALA A 434 -1.36 8.91 -30.46
C ALA A 434 -0.78 7.53 -30.08
N ALA A 435 -1.44 6.79 -29.20
CA ALA A 435 -1.05 5.44 -28.83
C ALA A 435 -1.13 4.48 -30.03
N GLN A 436 -2.24 4.53 -30.79
CA GLN A 436 -2.42 3.72 -32.00
C GLN A 436 -1.35 4.00 -33.05
N ALA A 437 -1.06 5.29 -33.29
CA ALA A 437 -0.03 5.70 -34.23
C ALA A 437 1.35 5.11 -33.83
N LEU A 438 1.72 5.20 -32.54
CA LEU A 438 2.96 4.62 -32.04
C LEU A 438 3.00 3.10 -32.19
N LEU A 439 1.93 2.40 -31.76
CA LEU A 439 1.84 0.94 -31.85
C LEU A 439 1.91 0.44 -33.29
N SER A 440 1.33 1.17 -34.25
CA SER A 440 1.37 0.81 -35.67
C SER A 440 2.77 0.91 -36.29
N THR A 441 3.65 1.73 -35.70
CA THR A 441 5.03 1.95 -36.16
C THR A 441 6.08 1.26 -35.28
N ARG A 442 5.63 0.53 -34.25
CA ARG A 442 6.46 -0.18 -33.27
C ARG A 442 7.37 -1.18 -33.98
N GLN A 443 8.68 -1.00 -33.79
CA GLN A 443 9.71 -1.96 -34.23
C GLN A 443 10.37 -2.67 -33.04
N GLN A 444 10.67 -1.93 -31.98
CA GLN A 444 11.31 -2.42 -30.75
C GLN A 444 10.67 -1.77 -29.52
N ASP A 445 10.56 -2.54 -28.44
CA ASP A 445 9.90 -2.09 -27.21
C ASP A 445 10.72 -1.02 -26.47
N GLU A 446 12.05 -1.12 -26.53
CA GLU A 446 12.95 -0.14 -25.92
C GLU A 446 12.84 1.24 -26.56
N SER A 447 12.86 1.33 -27.91
CA SER A 447 12.74 2.61 -28.60
C SER A 447 11.38 3.26 -28.37
N LEU A 448 10.32 2.44 -28.32
CA LEU A 448 8.98 2.89 -27.96
C LEU A 448 8.95 3.46 -26.53
N LEU A 449 9.54 2.77 -25.55
CA LEU A 449 9.61 3.25 -24.18
C LEU A 449 10.37 4.57 -24.08
N ARG A 450 11.52 4.70 -24.77
CA ARG A 450 12.31 5.93 -24.78
C ARG A 450 11.53 7.11 -25.37
N GLU A 451 10.82 6.90 -26.48
CA GLU A 451 9.95 7.94 -27.07
C GLU A 451 8.83 8.34 -26.12
N LEU A 452 8.20 7.38 -25.42
CA LEU A 452 7.17 7.67 -24.42
C LEU A 452 7.72 8.48 -23.24
N VAL A 453 8.90 8.14 -22.71
CA VAL A 453 9.57 8.93 -21.66
C VAL A 453 9.86 10.36 -22.15
N ALA A 454 10.31 10.51 -23.41
CA ALA A 454 10.51 11.84 -24.01
C ALA A 454 9.18 12.62 -24.15
N ARG A 455 8.07 11.95 -24.46
CA ARG A 455 6.72 12.56 -24.48
C ARG A 455 6.27 13.01 -23.10
N VAL A 456 6.56 12.25 -22.05
CA VAL A 456 6.25 12.66 -20.67
C VAL A 456 6.98 13.96 -20.34
N LYS A 457 8.26 14.08 -20.71
CA LYS A 457 9.04 15.33 -20.52
C LYS A 457 8.45 16.52 -21.26
N ARG A 458 7.84 16.30 -22.43
CA ARG A 458 7.16 17.34 -23.22
C ARG A 458 5.74 17.64 -22.75
N GLY A 459 5.18 16.85 -21.82
CA GLY A 459 3.80 16.97 -21.36
C GLY A 459 2.77 16.36 -22.33
N GLU A 460 3.21 15.55 -23.29
CA GLU A 460 2.36 14.87 -24.29
C GLU A 460 1.85 13.51 -23.81
N ALA A 461 2.43 12.99 -22.72
CA ALA A 461 2.07 11.74 -22.06
C ALA A 461 2.26 11.89 -20.55
N ARG A 462 1.80 10.91 -19.76
CA ARG A 462 2.01 10.89 -18.30
C ARG A 462 2.28 9.49 -17.78
N VAL A 463 3.11 9.41 -16.75
CA VAL A 463 3.30 8.17 -15.98
C VAL A 463 2.01 7.89 -15.19
N ARG A 464 1.51 6.66 -15.24
CA ARG A 464 0.37 6.20 -14.42
C ARG A 464 0.83 5.31 -13.28
N THR A 465 1.77 4.40 -13.56
CA THR A 465 2.37 3.52 -12.55
C THR A 465 3.88 3.44 -12.79
N CYS A 466 4.64 3.38 -11.70
CA CYS A 466 6.08 3.19 -11.74
C CYS A 466 6.51 2.44 -10.48
N ALA A 467 7.08 1.26 -10.64
CA ALA A 467 7.57 0.45 -9.54
C ALA A 467 8.88 -0.22 -9.91
N VAL A 468 9.77 -0.40 -8.94
CA VAL A 468 10.94 -1.29 -9.08
C VAL A 468 10.91 -2.29 -7.95
N SER A 469 11.23 -3.53 -8.30
CA SER A 469 11.47 -4.62 -7.36
C SER A 469 12.89 -5.14 -7.56
N ALA A 470 13.65 -5.31 -6.48
CA ALA A 470 14.84 -6.15 -6.53
C ALA A 470 14.42 -7.59 -6.81
N ASN A 471 15.08 -8.21 -7.77
CA ASN A 471 14.90 -9.60 -8.12
C ASN A 471 16.10 -10.40 -7.68
N GLU A 472 15.90 -11.32 -6.74
CA GLU A 472 16.59 -12.61 -6.78
C GLU A 472 15.98 -13.64 -5.82
N LYS A 473 15.96 -14.88 -6.31
CA LYS A 473 15.38 -16.12 -5.79
C LYS A 473 13.95 -16.43 -6.24
N ALA A 474 13.84 -17.55 -6.96
CA ALA A 474 12.57 -18.14 -7.37
C ALA A 474 11.88 -18.80 -6.16
N GLY A 475 10.54 -18.74 -6.13
CA GLY A 475 9.72 -19.35 -5.07
C GLY A 475 9.50 -18.46 -3.84
N VAL A 476 9.82 -17.16 -3.93
CA VAL A 476 9.56 -16.18 -2.88
C VAL A 476 8.62 -15.12 -3.43
N ARG A 477 7.39 -15.10 -2.91
CA ARG A 477 6.40 -14.07 -3.24
C ARG A 477 6.83 -12.73 -2.67
N ARG A 478 6.95 -11.73 -3.54
CA ARG A 478 7.21 -10.32 -3.18
C ARG A 478 5.93 -9.51 -3.32
N THR A 479 5.76 -8.55 -2.43
CA THR A 479 4.62 -7.65 -2.44
C THR A 479 5.10 -6.24 -2.18
N LEU A 480 4.84 -5.34 -3.14
CA LEU A 480 5.09 -3.92 -3.06
C LEU A 480 3.74 -3.21 -3.09
N THR A 481 3.37 -2.52 -2.02
CA THR A 481 2.12 -1.76 -1.95
C THR A 481 2.45 -0.32 -1.59
N SER A 482 1.88 0.63 -2.33
CA SER A 482 1.80 2.02 -1.95
C SER A 482 0.36 2.45 -2.09
N ALA A 483 -0.32 2.68 -0.98
CA ALA A 483 -1.75 2.88 -0.97
C ALA A 483 -2.21 3.90 0.08
N ARG A 484 -3.24 4.64 -0.28
CA ARG A 484 -4.16 5.22 0.69
C ARG A 484 -5.09 4.11 1.15
N GLN A 485 -4.99 3.72 2.42
CA GLN A 485 -5.96 2.82 3.05
C GLN A 485 -7.25 3.62 3.24
N HIS A 486 -8.17 3.48 2.28
CA HIS A 486 -9.44 4.19 2.28
C HIS A 486 -10.46 3.41 3.10
N VAL A 487 -10.99 4.04 4.14
CA VAL A 487 -11.93 3.37 5.03
C VAL A 487 -13.33 3.94 4.84
N PHE A 488 -14.29 3.05 4.65
CA PHE A 488 -15.68 3.36 4.32
C PHE A 488 -16.64 2.39 5.04
N PRO A 489 -17.88 2.83 5.35
CA PRO A 489 -18.85 1.97 6.03
C PRO A 489 -19.33 0.85 5.08
N THR A 490 -19.55 -0.37 5.58
CA THR A 490 -20.07 -1.49 4.76
C THR A 490 -21.58 -1.65 4.83
N GLU A 491 -22.22 -0.95 5.76
CA GLU A 491 -23.64 -1.00 6.02
C GLU A 491 -24.10 0.34 6.60
N MET A 492 -25.38 0.64 6.43
CA MET A 492 -26.01 1.79 7.10
C MET A 492 -27.29 1.36 7.82
N PRO A 493 -27.22 0.94 9.10
CA PRO A 493 -28.22 1.33 10.05
C PRO A 493 -28.17 2.84 10.29
N SER A 494 -29.02 3.34 11.19
CA SER A 494 -28.94 4.71 11.76
C SER A 494 -27.50 5.20 11.96
N ILE A 495 -26.54 4.32 12.28
CA ILE A 495 -25.10 4.57 12.25
C ILE A 495 -24.35 3.29 11.79
N PRO A 496 -23.32 3.38 10.93
CA PRO A 496 -22.49 2.23 10.55
C PRO A 496 -21.79 1.58 11.76
N SER A 497 -22.09 0.31 12.01
CA SER A 497 -21.39 -0.52 13.00
C SER A 497 -20.14 -1.18 12.44
N ALA A 498 -20.06 -1.33 11.11
CA ALA A 498 -18.96 -1.99 10.41
C ALA A 498 -18.34 -1.08 9.36
N TRP A 499 -17.02 -1.19 9.26
CA TRP A 499 -16.18 -0.43 8.35
C TRP A 499 -15.26 -1.40 7.61
N GLU A 500 -15.07 -1.14 6.33
CA GLU A 500 -14.10 -1.84 5.50
C GLU A 500 -12.99 -0.90 5.07
N MET A 501 -11.80 -1.46 4.92
CA MET A 501 -10.62 -0.76 4.49
C MET A 501 -10.18 -1.32 3.16
N MET A 502 -10.10 -0.46 2.15
CA MET A 502 -9.60 -0.84 0.84
C MET A 502 -8.31 -0.07 0.52
N PRO A 503 -7.21 -0.76 0.13
CA PRO A 503 -6.03 -0.10 -0.36
C PRO A 503 -6.32 0.49 -1.74
N VAL A 504 -6.18 1.81 -1.87
CA VAL A 504 -6.32 2.54 -3.14
C VAL A 504 -4.95 3.06 -3.51
N GLY A 505 -4.38 2.62 -4.63
CA GLY A 505 -3.04 3.03 -5.07
C GLY A 505 -2.37 2.07 -6.04
N THR A 506 -1.11 1.77 -5.79
CA THR A 506 -0.30 0.82 -6.58
C THR A 506 -0.01 -0.42 -5.75
N ARG A 507 -0.29 -1.60 -6.28
CA ARG A 507 0.13 -2.89 -5.73
C ARG A 507 0.81 -3.70 -6.82
N VAL A 508 1.98 -4.24 -6.51
CA VAL A 508 2.72 -5.16 -7.36
C VAL A 508 3.02 -6.41 -6.56
N GLU A 509 2.70 -7.56 -7.14
CA GLU A 509 3.07 -8.85 -6.60
C GLU A 509 3.82 -9.66 -7.63
N MET A 510 4.86 -10.34 -7.17
CA MET A 510 5.72 -11.14 -8.04
C MET A 510 6.03 -12.46 -7.36
N ASP A 511 5.88 -13.56 -8.10
CA ASP A 511 6.35 -14.89 -7.69
C ASP A 511 6.96 -15.60 -8.89
N GLY A 512 8.29 -15.59 -8.97
CA GLY A 512 9.00 -16.06 -10.16
C GLY A 512 8.59 -15.28 -11.43
N PRO A 513 8.08 -15.95 -12.49
CA PRO A 513 7.61 -15.29 -13.71
C PRO A 513 6.19 -14.73 -13.61
N ASP A 514 5.47 -14.97 -12.50
CA ASP A 514 4.12 -14.45 -12.31
C ASP A 514 4.19 -13.01 -11.82
N LEU A 515 3.46 -12.13 -12.52
CA LEU A 515 3.35 -10.72 -12.19
C LEU A 515 1.88 -10.33 -12.06
N GLU A 516 1.54 -9.77 -10.91
CA GLU A 516 0.26 -9.12 -10.67
C GLU A 516 0.49 -7.63 -10.39
N ILE A 517 -0.19 -6.76 -11.13
CA ILE A 517 -0.16 -5.32 -10.93
C ILE A 517 -1.59 -4.84 -10.81
N THR A 518 -1.87 -4.07 -9.77
CA THR A 518 -3.11 -3.29 -9.64
C THR A 518 -2.76 -1.82 -9.45
N GLN A 519 -3.41 -0.96 -10.23
CA GLN A 519 -3.26 0.48 -10.19
C GLN A 519 -4.62 1.17 -10.20
N ASP A 520 -4.95 1.90 -9.14
CA ASP A 520 -6.09 2.81 -9.14
C ASP A 520 -5.81 4.02 -10.03
N LEU A 521 -6.72 4.29 -10.97
CA LEU A 521 -6.55 5.28 -12.04
C LEU A 521 -6.99 6.69 -11.64
N ALA A 522 -7.80 6.79 -10.60
CA ALA A 522 -8.41 8.02 -10.11
C ALA A 522 -8.83 7.85 -8.63
N PRO A 523 -9.10 8.95 -7.90
CA PRO A 523 -9.69 8.87 -6.57
C PRO A 523 -10.98 8.02 -6.58
N PRO A 524 -11.35 7.40 -5.43
CA PRO A 524 -12.64 6.74 -5.31
C PRO A 524 -13.78 7.68 -5.68
N ALA A 525 -14.59 7.28 -6.68
CA ALA A 525 -15.85 7.95 -6.98
C ALA A 525 -16.91 7.50 -5.97
N ARG A 526 -18.14 8.00 -6.07
CA ARG A 526 -19.22 7.68 -5.12
C ARG A 526 -20.45 7.16 -5.84
N THR A 527 -21.03 6.07 -5.36
CA THR A 527 -22.42 5.69 -5.63
C THR A 527 -23.29 6.32 -4.56
N GLU A 528 -24.46 6.84 -4.94
CA GLU A 528 -25.42 7.44 -4.00
C GLU A 528 -26.79 6.78 -4.13
N TRP A 529 -27.35 6.40 -2.99
CA TRP A 529 -28.76 6.02 -2.88
C TRP A 529 -29.52 7.05 -2.05
N LYS A 530 -30.68 7.46 -2.55
CA LYS A 530 -31.65 8.25 -1.78
C LYS A 530 -32.47 7.31 -0.92
N LEU A 531 -32.56 7.60 0.37
CA LEU A 531 -33.16 6.70 1.36
C LEU A 531 -34.58 7.12 1.75
N ALA A 532 -34.94 8.38 1.56
CA ALA A 532 -36.23 8.91 1.97
C ALA A 532 -36.80 9.89 0.94
N ARG A 533 -38.13 9.81 0.73
CA ARG A 533 -38.84 10.79 -0.10
C ARG A 533 -39.17 12.07 0.68
N ASP A 534 -39.43 11.94 1.98
CA ASP A 534 -39.81 13.05 2.86
C ASP A 534 -38.60 13.79 3.43
N VAL A 535 -37.38 13.25 3.27
CA VAL A 535 -36.11 13.88 3.68
C VAL A 535 -35.05 13.65 2.60
N THR A 536 -34.88 14.63 1.71
CA THR A 536 -34.02 14.50 0.52
C THR A 536 -32.53 14.37 0.81
N GLU A 537 -32.10 14.84 1.98
CA GLU A 537 -30.74 14.79 2.49
C GLU A 537 -30.36 13.41 3.04
N ALA A 538 -31.36 12.54 3.27
CA ALA A 538 -31.12 11.18 3.72
C ALA A 538 -30.58 10.33 2.56
N ILE A 539 -29.25 10.25 2.49
CA ILE A 539 -28.51 9.54 1.46
C ILE A 539 -27.55 8.53 2.09
N MET A 540 -27.23 7.49 1.31
CA MET A 540 -26.14 6.54 1.56
C MET A 540 -25.14 6.66 0.43
N TRP A 541 -23.84 6.66 0.77
CA TRP A 541 -22.75 6.67 -0.20
C TRP A 541 -21.83 5.47 -0.02
N GLU A 542 -21.47 4.85 -1.12
CA GLU A 542 -20.42 3.81 -1.19
C GLU A 542 -19.34 4.25 -2.18
N PRO A 543 -18.05 3.95 -1.94
CA PRO A 543 -17.00 4.25 -2.88
C PRO A 543 -17.08 3.36 -4.13
N ARG A 544 -16.65 3.92 -5.27
CA ARG A 544 -16.42 3.19 -6.52
C ARG A 544 -14.96 3.30 -6.90
N PHE A 545 -14.33 2.17 -7.18
CA PHE A 545 -12.90 2.10 -7.44
C PHE A 545 -12.64 1.84 -8.91
N ARG A 546 -11.79 2.67 -9.54
CA ARG A 546 -11.44 2.58 -10.96
C ARG A 546 -10.03 2.05 -11.08
N LYS A 547 -9.91 0.79 -11.48
CA LYS A 547 -8.66 0.02 -11.42
C LYS A 547 -8.23 -0.43 -12.82
N LEU A 548 -6.92 -0.40 -13.04
CA LEU A 548 -6.25 -1.21 -14.04
C LEU A 548 -5.56 -2.35 -13.30
N SER A 549 -5.86 -3.59 -13.69
CA SER A 549 -5.25 -4.79 -13.15
C SER A 549 -4.72 -5.66 -14.28
N LEU A 550 -3.51 -6.18 -14.11
CA LEU A 550 -2.90 -7.18 -14.97
C LEU A 550 -2.41 -8.32 -14.10
N HIS A 551 -2.83 -9.53 -14.40
CA HIS A 551 -2.23 -10.76 -13.89
C HIS A 551 -1.70 -11.54 -15.09
N SER A 552 -0.39 -11.76 -15.16
CA SER A 552 0.21 -12.44 -16.30
C SER A 552 1.46 -13.21 -15.93
N THR A 553 1.66 -14.34 -16.60
CA THR A 553 2.93 -15.05 -16.66
C THR A 553 3.55 -14.78 -18.03
N ALA A 554 4.78 -14.26 -18.07
CA ALA A 554 5.49 -14.02 -19.32
C ALA A 554 7.00 -14.21 -19.15
N THR A 555 7.66 -14.80 -20.14
CA THR A 555 9.12 -14.95 -20.12
C THR A 555 9.83 -13.58 -20.15
N GLY A 556 9.16 -12.56 -20.68
CA GLY A 556 9.57 -11.16 -20.63
C GLY A 556 9.75 -10.59 -19.21
N PHE A 557 9.22 -11.22 -18.17
CA PHE A 557 9.44 -10.80 -16.78
C PHE A 557 10.74 -11.38 -16.19
N ALA A 558 11.18 -12.54 -16.70
CA ALA A 558 12.41 -13.21 -16.26
C ALA A 558 13.64 -12.88 -17.14
N SER A 559 13.43 -12.31 -18.34
CA SER A 559 14.49 -12.09 -19.33
C SER A 559 14.99 -10.64 -19.34
N PRO A 560 16.29 -10.38 -19.53
CA PRO A 560 16.81 -9.03 -19.72
C PRO A 560 16.20 -8.31 -20.93
N GLY A 561 16.10 -6.98 -20.85
CA GLY A 561 15.60 -6.09 -21.89
C GLY A 561 14.31 -5.35 -21.51
N THR A 562 13.82 -4.55 -22.45
CA THR A 562 12.55 -3.83 -22.34
C THR A 562 11.47 -4.58 -23.09
N ARG A 563 10.31 -4.85 -22.46
CA ARG A 563 9.17 -5.54 -23.07
C ARG A 563 7.88 -4.75 -22.85
N LEU A 564 7.04 -4.66 -23.88
CA LEU A 564 5.66 -4.20 -23.76
C LEU A 564 4.79 -5.38 -23.30
N CYS A 565 4.16 -5.25 -22.13
CA CYS A 565 3.43 -6.33 -21.47
C CYS A 565 1.93 -6.21 -21.70
N ALA A 566 1.40 -4.99 -21.65
CA ALA A 566 0.00 -4.74 -21.90
C ALA A 566 -0.24 -3.36 -22.50
N VAL A 567 -1.31 -3.24 -23.28
CA VAL A 567 -1.92 -2.01 -23.77
C VAL A 567 -3.39 -2.12 -23.42
N ALA A 568 -3.92 -1.08 -22.77
CA ALA A 568 -5.36 -1.01 -22.49
C ALA A 568 -5.86 0.42 -22.63
N ASP A 569 -6.92 0.61 -23.40
CA ASP A 569 -7.68 1.85 -23.37
C ASP A 569 -8.52 1.94 -22.08
N ILE A 570 -8.72 3.15 -21.60
CA ILE A 570 -9.65 3.44 -20.51
C ILE A 570 -11.04 3.54 -21.13
N PRO A 571 -11.97 2.60 -20.81
CA PRO A 571 -13.30 2.59 -21.40
C PRO A 571 -14.02 3.91 -21.15
N ALA A 572 -14.68 4.45 -22.18
CA ALA A 572 -15.40 5.72 -22.07
C ALA A 572 -16.45 5.72 -20.94
N VAL A 573 -17.05 4.55 -20.65
CA VAL A 573 -18.01 4.37 -19.55
C VAL A 573 -17.41 4.66 -18.16
N MET A 574 -16.09 4.56 -17.98
CA MET A 574 -15.41 4.82 -16.71
C MET A 574 -14.98 6.29 -16.55
N SER A 575 -15.09 7.09 -17.61
CA SER A 575 -14.62 8.46 -17.61
C SER A 575 -15.40 9.37 -16.65
N GLY A 576 -14.73 10.45 -16.24
CA GLY A 576 -15.26 11.46 -15.33
C GLY A 576 -14.34 12.68 -15.27
N GLY A 577 -14.67 13.66 -14.42
CA GLY A 577 -13.88 14.90 -14.30
C GLY A 577 -12.41 14.70 -13.89
N ASP A 578 -12.09 13.56 -13.27
CA ASP A 578 -10.78 13.17 -12.76
C ASP A 578 -10.12 12.02 -13.55
N LEU A 579 -10.82 11.45 -14.54
CA LEU A 579 -10.33 10.41 -15.43
C LEU A 579 -10.76 10.72 -16.86
N PRO A 580 -9.86 11.25 -17.71
CA PRO A 580 -10.25 11.65 -19.06
C PRO A 580 -10.66 10.44 -19.90
N GLU A 581 -11.59 10.71 -20.81
CA GLU A 581 -11.95 9.78 -21.89
C GLU A 581 -10.74 9.55 -22.81
N HIS A 582 -10.74 8.41 -23.51
CA HIS A 582 -9.83 8.15 -24.65
C HIS A 582 -8.34 8.18 -24.33
N GLU A 583 -7.97 7.78 -23.11
CA GLU A 583 -6.56 7.54 -22.77
C GLU A 583 -6.22 6.05 -22.95
N THR A 584 -5.02 5.75 -23.42
CA THR A 584 -4.49 4.39 -23.51
C THR A 584 -3.24 4.27 -22.67
N VAL A 585 -3.19 3.25 -21.80
CA VAL A 585 -2.06 2.93 -20.93
C VAL A 585 -1.23 1.84 -21.60
N LEU A 586 0.06 2.09 -21.78
CA LEU A 586 1.05 1.11 -22.22
C LEU A 586 1.92 0.74 -21.03
N LEU A 587 1.90 -0.54 -20.66
CA LEU A 587 2.62 -1.10 -19.53
C LEU A 587 3.87 -1.84 -20.03
N PHE A 588 5.02 -1.41 -19.54
CA PHE A 588 6.33 -1.98 -19.85
C PHE A 588 6.94 -2.63 -18.63
N THR A 589 7.75 -3.64 -18.89
CA THR A 589 8.82 -4.06 -17.98
C THR A 589 10.18 -3.78 -18.60
N HIS A 590 11.15 -3.46 -17.74
CA HIS A 590 12.55 -3.29 -18.12
C HIS A 590 13.44 -3.96 -17.10
N ARG A 591 14.33 -4.81 -17.59
CA ARG A 591 15.36 -5.48 -16.79
C ARG A 591 16.72 -5.19 -17.41
N PRO A 592 17.67 -4.56 -16.68
CA PRO A 592 19.00 -4.30 -17.20
C PRO A 592 19.73 -5.64 -17.46
N GLY A 593 20.52 -5.73 -18.53
CA GLY A 593 21.16 -6.98 -18.95
C GLY A 593 22.69 -6.91 -19.06
N ASN A 594 23.36 -7.96 -18.56
CA ASN A 594 24.76 -8.31 -18.88
C ASN A 594 25.03 -9.83 -18.89
N GLY A 595 24.01 -10.70 -18.84
CA GLY A 595 24.16 -12.17 -18.75
C GLY A 595 23.46 -12.94 -19.87
N ASP A 596 23.95 -14.17 -20.13
CA ASP A 596 23.39 -15.11 -21.11
C ASP A 596 21.89 -15.32 -20.91
N GLN A 597 21.13 -15.22 -21.99
CA GLN A 597 19.69 -15.47 -21.98
C GLN A 597 19.43 -16.90 -21.48
N PRO A 598 18.71 -17.11 -20.37
CA PRO A 598 18.10 -18.42 -20.16
C PRO A 598 17.19 -18.66 -21.37
N LYS A 599 17.43 -19.76 -22.10
CA LYS A 599 16.54 -20.14 -23.21
C LYS A 599 15.14 -20.27 -22.65
N ALA A 600 14.26 -19.36 -23.06
CA ALA A 600 12.84 -19.46 -22.77
C ALA A 600 12.37 -20.87 -23.16
N THR A 601 11.80 -21.59 -22.19
CA THR A 601 11.30 -22.96 -22.42
C THR A 601 10.04 -22.95 -23.28
N GLN A 602 9.34 -21.81 -23.36
CA GLN A 602 8.13 -21.61 -24.15
C GLN A 602 8.12 -20.20 -24.78
N PRO A 603 7.50 -20.03 -25.95
CA PRO A 603 7.37 -18.72 -26.60
C PRO A 603 6.31 -17.85 -25.92
N ASP A 604 6.54 -16.53 -25.92
CA ASP A 604 5.54 -15.52 -25.59
C ASP A 604 4.69 -15.20 -26.84
N PHE A 605 3.42 -14.87 -26.64
CA PHE A 605 2.49 -14.42 -27.66
C PHE A 605 1.91 -13.04 -27.30
N GLU A 606 1.64 -12.22 -28.30
CA GLU A 606 0.83 -11.01 -28.15
C GLU A 606 -0.60 -11.31 -28.61
N VAL A 607 -1.56 -11.15 -27.70
CA VAL A 607 -2.98 -11.25 -27.99
C VAL A 607 -3.55 -9.84 -28.08
N GLU A 608 -3.97 -9.45 -29.27
CA GLU A 608 -4.56 -8.15 -29.61
C GLU A 608 -6.07 -8.33 -29.76
N THR A 609 -6.88 -7.56 -29.03
CA THR A 609 -8.35 -7.52 -29.21
C THR A 609 -8.82 -6.14 -29.60
N MET A 610 -9.81 -6.06 -30.49
CA MET A 610 -10.36 -4.82 -31.00
C MET A 610 -11.89 -4.92 -31.05
N ILE A 611 -12.58 -3.90 -30.54
CA ILE A 611 -14.05 -3.80 -30.59
C ILE A 611 -14.42 -2.58 -31.43
N PHE A 612 -15.20 -2.80 -32.49
CA PHE A 612 -15.70 -1.71 -33.35
C PHE A 612 -17.20 -1.57 -33.20
N GLU A 613 -17.66 -0.33 -33.12
CA GLU A 613 -19.06 0.04 -33.35
C GLU A 613 -19.26 0.37 -34.83
N ILE A 614 -20.27 -0.25 -35.42
CA ILE A 614 -20.56 -0.23 -36.85
C ILE A 614 -22.06 -0.05 -37.07
N SER A 615 -22.45 0.40 -38.26
CA SER A 615 -23.87 0.37 -38.62
C SER A 615 -24.35 -1.06 -38.86
N ALA A 616 -25.62 -1.37 -38.54
CA ALA A 616 -26.17 -2.71 -38.74
C ALA A 616 -26.11 -3.18 -40.21
N GLY A 617 -26.12 -2.24 -41.17
CA GLY A 617 -26.00 -2.54 -42.60
C GLY A 617 -24.62 -3.00 -43.05
N GLU A 618 -23.56 -2.73 -42.27
CA GLU A 618 -22.20 -3.19 -42.59
C GLU A 618 -21.85 -4.54 -41.90
N ALA A 619 -22.74 -5.08 -41.07
CA ALA A 619 -22.47 -6.25 -40.24
C ALA A 619 -21.88 -7.44 -41.02
N GLN A 620 -22.42 -7.75 -42.20
CA GLN A 620 -21.93 -8.84 -43.04
C GLN A 620 -20.52 -8.57 -43.57
N ASP A 621 -20.24 -7.36 -44.07
CA ASP A 621 -18.91 -6.98 -44.56
C ASP A 621 -17.82 -7.13 -43.49
N TRP A 622 -18.16 -6.81 -42.24
CA TRP A 622 -17.25 -6.94 -41.10
C TRP A 622 -17.03 -8.39 -40.67
N GLN A 623 -18.03 -9.28 -40.83
CA GLN A 623 -17.85 -10.70 -40.54
C GLN A 623 -17.05 -11.44 -41.61
N GLU A 624 -17.12 -10.99 -42.86
CA GLU A 624 -16.47 -11.63 -44.02
C GLU A 624 -15.08 -11.05 -44.35
N VAL A 625 -14.63 -10.04 -43.61
CA VAL A 625 -13.31 -9.42 -43.84
C VAL A 625 -12.19 -10.45 -43.68
N LYS A 626 -11.32 -10.52 -44.69
CA LYS A 626 -10.16 -11.41 -44.67
C LYS A 626 -8.99 -10.75 -43.93
N THR A 627 -8.15 -11.58 -43.30
CA THR A 627 -6.94 -11.14 -42.59
C THR A 627 -6.08 -10.17 -43.40
N ASP A 628 -5.79 -10.50 -44.66
CA ASP A 628 -4.91 -9.71 -45.53
C ASP A 628 -5.46 -8.31 -45.82
N ASP A 629 -6.78 -8.18 -45.86
CA ASP A 629 -7.49 -6.92 -46.12
C ASP A 629 -7.80 -6.14 -44.84
N PHE A 630 -7.73 -6.79 -43.67
CA PHE A 630 -8.26 -6.27 -42.41
C PHE A 630 -7.75 -4.87 -42.05
N THR A 631 -6.45 -4.64 -42.15
CA THR A 631 -5.85 -3.34 -41.81
C THR A 631 -6.33 -2.23 -42.75
N ALA A 632 -6.34 -2.48 -44.07
CA ALA A 632 -6.80 -1.49 -45.05
C ALA A 632 -8.32 -1.26 -44.91
N PHE A 633 -9.08 -2.33 -44.68
CA PHE A 633 -10.51 -2.34 -44.49
C PHE A 633 -10.94 -1.48 -43.29
N THR A 634 -10.34 -1.72 -42.12
CA THR A 634 -10.65 -1.03 -40.86
C THR A 634 -10.23 0.44 -40.93
N GLN A 635 -9.01 0.73 -41.37
CA GLN A 635 -8.53 2.12 -41.51
C GLN A 635 -9.39 2.96 -42.45
N SER A 636 -9.85 2.38 -43.57
CA SER A 636 -10.73 3.07 -44.51
C SER A 636 -12.07 3.44 -43.87
N ARG A 637 -12.67 2.52 -43.11
CA ARG A 637 -13.97 2.73 -42.45
C ARG A 637 -13.89 3.70 -41.27
N LEU A 638 -12.82 3.61 -40.47
CA LEU A 638 -12.52 4.59 -39.42
C LEU A 638 -12.36 6.00 -40.02
N LYS A 639 -11.54 6.17 -41.07
CA LYS A 639 -11.33 7.47 -41.74
C LYS A 639 -12.60 8.05 -42.37
N ARG A 640 -13.52 7.20 -42.82
CA ARG A 640 -14.80 7.60 -43.40
C ARG A 640 -15.90 7.82 -42.36
N GLY A 641 -15.64 7.55 -41.09
CA GLY A 641 -16.64 7.62 -40.01
C GLY A 641 -17.73 6.54 -40.12
N LEU A 642 -17.47 5.45 -40.83
CA LEU A 642 -18.39 4.32 -40.98
C LEU A 642 -18.30 3.34 -39.80
N ALA A 643 -17.19 3.43 -39.06
CA ALA A 643 -17.00 2.68 -37.83
C ALA A 643 -16.26 3.54 -36.79
N LYS A 644 -16.41 3.16 -35.52
CA LYS A 644 -15.70 3.73 -34.39
C LYS A 644 -15.02 2.63 -33.59
N LEU A 645 -13.72 2.73 -33.36
CA LEU A 645 -13.00 1.84 -32.46
C LEU A 645 -13.41 2.17 -31.02
N GLN A 646 -14.02 1.21 -30.33
CA GLN A 646 -14.51 1.36 -28.96
C GLN A 646 -13.45 0.95 -27.94
N SER A 647 -12.69 -0.10 -28.25
CA SER A 647 -11.62 -0.59 -27.39
C SER A 647 -10.52 -1.27 -28.22
N HIS A 648 -9.28 -1.13 -27.76
CA HIS A 648 -8.11 -1.82 -28.28
C HIS A 648 -7.22 -2.23 -27.11
N THR A 649 -7.03 -3.54 -26.99
CA THR A 649 -6.08 -4.09 -26.02
C THR A 649 -5.04 -4.95 -26.70
N LEU A 650 -3.88 -5.01 -26.07
CA LEU A 650 -2.82 -5.95 -26.37
C LEU A 650 -2.32 -6.50 -25.04
N GLN A 651 -2.11 -7.80 -24.95
CA GLN A 651 -1.47 -8.40 -23.78
C GLN A 651 -0.47 -9.46 -24.22
N ARG A 652 0.67 -9.51 -23.53
CA ARG A 652 1.72 -10.50 -23.74
C ARG A 652 1.53 -11.66 -22.77
N VAL A 653 1.52 -12.88 -23.30
CA VAL A 653 1.18 -14.09 -22.56
C VAL A 653 2.13 -15.22 -22.93
N GLN A 654 2.64 -15.94 -21.94
CA GLN A 654 3.40 -17.17 -22.18
C GLN A 654 2.46 -18.31 -22.59
N ALA A 655 2.89 -19.19 -23.50
CA ALA A 655 2.13 -20.37 -23.89
C ALA A 655 1.65 -21.20 -22.67
N SER A 656 0.41 -21.69 -22.73
CA SER A 656 -0.25 -22.52 -21.71
C SER A 656 -0.33 -21.88 -20.32
N THR A 657 -0.34 -20.54 -20.27
CA THR A 657 -0.59 -19.78 -19.05
C THR A 657 -1.80 -18.88 -19.23
N ARG A 658 -2.55 -18.70 -18.15
CA ARG A 658 -3.70 -17.81 -18.10
C ARG A 658 -3.23 -16.38 -17.81
N SER A 659 -3.70 -15.43 -18.60
CA SER A 659 -3.46 -14.00 -18.40
C SER A 659 -4.78 -13.24 -18.35
N VAL A 660 -4.86 -12.27 -17.46
CA VAL A 660 -6.06 -11.46 -17.21
C VAL A 660 -5.67 -9.99 -17.20
N LEU A 661 -6.28 -9.23 -18.10
CA LEU A 661 -6.23 -7.78 -18.16
C LEU A 661 -7.61 -7.21 -17.87
N SER A 662 -7.70 -6.33 -16.88
CA SER A 662 -8.96 -5.68 -16.48
C SER A 662 -8.76 -4.18 -16.35
N VAL A 663 -9.61 -3.39 -17.00
CA VAL A 663 -9.73 -1.94 -16.77
C VAL A 663 -11.19 -1.67 -16.45
N ALA A 664 -11.49 -1.61 -15.16
CA ALA A 664 -12.86 -1.63 -14.67
C ALA A 664 -13.08 -0.65 -13.51
N GLU A 665 -14.30 -0.12 -13.44
CA GLU A 665 -14.86 0.54 -12.28
C GLU A 665 -15.70 -0.48 -11.51
N GLU A 666 -15.40 -0.68 -10.23
CA GLU A 666 -16.18 -1.51 -9.31
C GLU A 666 -17.35 -0.67 -8.77
N TYR A 667 -18.55 -0.93 -9.27
CA TYR A 667 -19.80 -0.31 -8.82
C TYR A 667 -20.40 -1.12 -7.70
N MET A 668 -20.59 -0.49 -6.53
CA MET A 668 -21.45 -1.04 -5.51
C MET A 668 -22.91 -0.82 -5.91
N THR A 669 -23.72 -1.88 -5.87
CA THR A 669 -25.16 -1.87 -6.18
C THR A 669 -25.95 -2.58 -5.12
N ALA A 670 -27.16 -2.11 -4.84
CA ALA A 670 -28.04 -2.75 -3.87
C ALA A 670 -28.66 -4.01 -4.46
N THR A 671 -28.76 -5.07 -3.67
CA THR A 671 -29.47 -6.31 -4.03
C THR A 671 -30.74 -6.49 -3.21
N GLU A 672 -30.79 -5.90 -2.02
CA GLU A 672 -31.91 -5.97 -1.10
C GLU A 672 -32.11 -4.64 -0.37
N PHE A 673 -33.36 -4.37 0.03
CA PHE A 673 -33.73 -3.22 0.83
C PHE A 673 -34.67 -3.64 1.96
N ASP A 674 -34.57 -2.95 3.10
CA ASP A 674 -35.55 -3.10 4.15
C ASP A 674 -36.92 -2.57 3.69
N PRO A 675 -38.02 -3.29 4.01
CA PRO A 675 -39.36 -2.83 3.71
C PRO A 675 -39.68 -1.55 4.51
N PRO A 676 -40.46 -0.61 3.94
CA PRO A 676 -40.90 0.57 4.68
C PRO A 676 -41.73 0.18 5.90
N GLU A 677 -41.44 0.79 7.05
CA GLU A 677 -42.24 0.62 8.26
C GLU A 677 -43.61 1.32 8.12
N PRO A 678 -44.67 0.82 8.79
CA PRO A 678 -45.98 1.47 8.79
C PRO A 678 -45.94 2.94 9.24
N GLU A 679 -45.08 3.27 10.20
CA GLU A 679 -44.91 4.62 10.74
C GLU A 679 -44.07 5.54 9.82
N ALA A 680 -43.33 4.98 8.86
CA ALA A 680 -42.47 5.71 7.93
C ALA A 680 -42.49 5.10 6.51
N PRO A 681 -43.66 5.10 5.82
CA PRO A 681 -43.86 4.37 4.57
C PRO A 681 -43.12 4.97 3.35
N LEU A 682 -42.39 6.07 3.56
CA LEU A 682 -41.67 6.82 2.53
C LEU A 682 -40.16 6.67 2.63
N ARG A 683 -39.69 5.75 3.48
CA ARG A 683 -38.28 5.54 3.82
C ARG A 683 -37.91 4.08 3.64
N MET A 684 -36.68 3.84 3.18
CA MET A 684 -36.12 2.51 2.94
C MET A 684 -34.58 2.62 2.90
N ARG A 685 -33.88 1.51 3.12
CA ARG A 685 -32.41 1.46 3.07
C ARG A 685 -31.92 0.19 2.40
N PRO A 686 -30.80 0.24 1.65
CA PRO A 686 -30.12 -0.97 1.21
C PRO A 686 -29.72 -1.82 2.42
N THR A 687 -29.91 -3.13 2.35
CA THR A 687 -29.52 -4.09 3.40
C THR A 687 -28.49 -5.09 2.93
N ALA A 688 -28.37 -5.26 1.61
CA ALA A 688 -27.34 -6.06 0.98
C ALA A 688 -26.83 -5.33 -0.25
N LEU A 689 -25.52 -5.37 -0.42
CA LEU A 689 -24.81 -4.76 -1.53
C LEU A 689 -24.01 -5.83 -2.26
N GLU A 690 -23.83 -5.64 -3.56
CA GLU A 690 -22.91 -6.44 -4.37
C GLU A 690 -22.05 -5.52 -5.23
N THR A 691 -20.88 -6.02 -5.64
CA THR A 691 -19.99 -5.29 -6.54
C THR A 691 -20.18 -5.78 -7.97
N LEU A 692 -20.43 -4.85 -8.90
CA LEU A 692 -20.47 -5.07 -10.34
C LEU A 692 -19.27 -4.40 -11.01
N SER A 693 -18.47 -5.17 -11.76
CA SER A 693 -17.34 -4.63 -12.53
C SER A 693 -17.83 -4.04 -13.87
N VAL A 694 -17.53 -2.77 -14.09
CA VAL A 694 -17.97 -2.00 -15.27
C VAL A 694 -16.77 -1.48 -16.03
N GLY A 695 -16.60 -1.92 -17.27
CA GLY A 695 -15.47 -1.55 -18.10
C GLY A 695 -15.08 -2.70 -19.01
N LEU A 696 -13.79 -2.97 -19.09
CA LEU A 696 -13.18 -3.95 -19.97
C LEU A 696 -12.51 -5.05 -19.16
N HIS A 697 -12.75 -6.30 -19.56
CA HIS A 697 -12.11 -7.47 -18.99
C HIS A 697 -11.73 -8.44 -20.12
N VAL A 698 -10.46 -8.81 -20.16
CA VAL A 698 -9.91 -9.72 -21.16
C VAL A 698 -9.16 -10.82 -20.42
N GLU A 699 -9.62 -12.04 -20.57
CA GLU A 699 -8.98 -13.23 -20.06
C GLU A 699 -8.60 -14.12 -21.24
N VAL A 700 -7.35 -14.57 -21.27
CA VAL A 700 -6.82 -15.40 -22.36
C VAL A 700 -5.92 -16.52 -21.87
N GLU A 701 -5.90 -17.60 -22.62
CA GLU A 701 -4.88 -18.64 -22.56
C GLU A 701 -4.53 -19.07 -23.99
N VAL A 702 -3.24 -19.17 -24.29
CA VAL A 702 -2.74 -19.56 -25.63
C VAL A 702 -2.06 -20.92 -25.54
N ALA A 703 -2.63 -21.96 -26.15
CA ALA A 703 -1.98 -23.25 -26.30
C ALA A 703 -1.34 -23.38 -27.69
N VAL A 704 -0.15 -23.99 -27.76
CA VAL A 704 0.55 -24.23 -29.03
C VAL A 704 0.44 -25.72 -29.38
N GLU A 705 -0.23 -26.04 -30.48
CA GLU A 705 -0.30 -27.43 -30.97
C GLU A 705 0.90 -27.76 -31.88
N SER A 706 1.35 -26.78 -32.68
CA SER A 706 2.51 -26.87 -33.59
C SER A 706 2.98 -25.46 -33.96
N ASP A 707 4.14 -25.35 -34.63
CA ASP A 707 4.72 -24.05 -35.04
C ASP A 707 3.75 -23.17 -35.87
N ASP A 708 2.80 -23.78 -36.58
CA ASP A 708 1.83 -23.09 -37.46
C ASP A 708 0.40 -23.01 -36.89
N ILE A 709 0.16 -23.51 -35.67
CA ILE A 709 -1.18 -23.60 -35.07
C ILE A 709 -1.14 -23.21 -33.59
N ALA A 710 -1.83 -22.12 -33.27
CA ALA A 710 -2.14 -21.73 -31.90
C ALA A 710 -3.65 -21.84 -31.63
N ILE A 711 -4.01 -22.34 -30.46
CA ILE A 711 -5.37 -22.34 -29.92
C ILE A 711 -5.45 -21.24 -28.87
N LEU A 712 -6.38 -20.32 -29.04
CA LEU A 712 -6.68 -19.27 -28.08
C LEU A 712 -7.98 -19.60 -27.36
N GLN A 713 -7.95 -19.69 -26.04
CA GLN A 713 -9.15 -19.57 -25.21
C GLN A 713 -9.32 -18.10 -24.82
N LEU A 714 -10.49 -17.52 -25.07
CA LEU A 714 -10.76 -16.11 -24.82
C LEU A 714 -12.06 -15.91 -24.07
N HIS A 715 -12.03 -14.98 -23.13
CA HIS A 715 -13.20 -14.38 -22.51
C HIS A 715 -13.04 -12.86 -22.48
N LEU A 716 -13.80 -12.18 -23.34
CA LEU A 716 -13.81 -10.73 -23.50
C LEU A 716 -15.15 -10.18 -23.05
N LYS A 717 -15.14 -9.27 -22.07
CA LYS A 717 -16.31 -8.51 -21.62
C LYS A 717 -16.07 -7.02 -21.78
N HIS A 718 -17.06 -6.31 -22.30
CA HIS A 718 -17.01 -4.85 -22.46
C HIS A 718 -18.35 -4.22 -22.10
N SER A 719 -18.35 -3.36 -21.08
CA SER A 719 -19.55 -2.66 -20.62
C SER A 719 -19.96 -1.55 -21.58
N THR A 720 -21.26 -1.45 -21.88
CA THR A 720 -21.80 -0.43 -22.80
C THR A 720 -22.31 0.79 -22.06
N ALA A 721 -22.72 0.63 -20.80
CA ALA A 721 -23.28 1.66 -19.96
C ALA A 721 -22.95 1.42 -18.47
N LYS A 722 -23.08 2.48 -17.68
CA LYS A 722 -23.02 2.39 -16.21
C LYS A 722 -24.27 1.65 -15.71
N PRO A 723 -24.17 0.85 -14.63
CA PRO A 723 -25.32 0.23 -13.99
C PRO A 723 -26.36 1.28 -13.61
N ILE A 724 -27.63 0.99 -13.87
CA ILE A 724 -28.75 1.85 -13.52
C ILE A 724 -29.56 1.18 -12.42
N GLU A 725 -29.56 1.78 -11.25
CA GLU A 725 -30.40 1.37 -10.12
C GLU A 725 -31.87 1.76 -10.37
N PRO A 726 -32.83 0.91 -9.98
CA PRO A 726 -34.22 1.31 -9.78
C PRO A 726 -34.33 2.60 -8.95
N GLY A 727 -35.21 3.50 -9.39
CA GLY A 727 -35.42 4.77 -8.67
C GLY A 727 -36.15 4.57 -7.35
N LEU A 728 -35.96 5.48 -6.38
CA LEU A 728 -36.59 5.41 -5.05
C LEU A 728 -38.12 5.15 -5.10
N GLU A 729 -38.85 5.76 -6.03
CA GLU A 729 -40.29 5.53 -6.17
C GLU A 729 -40.66 4.11 -6.61
N GLU A 730 -39.86 3.55 -7.51
CA GLU A 730 -40.03 2.17 -7.97
C GLU A 730 -39.72 1.20 -6.83
N THR A 731 -38.61 1.44 -6.13
CA THR A 731 -38.21 0.58 -5.02
C THR A 731 -39.18 0.63 -3.84
N LEU A 732 -39.70 1.81 -3.47
CA LEU A 732 -40.74 1.94 -2.45
C LEU A 732 -42.02 1.16 -2.83
N LYS A 733 -42.42 1.17 -4.11
CA LYS A 733 -43.59 0.41 -4.59
C LYS A 733 -43.36 -1.10 -4.49
N ILE A 734 -42.19 -1.57 -4.93
CA ILE A 734 -41.80 -2.99 -4.86
C ILE A 734 -41.78 -3.44 -3.40
N ALA A 735 -41.11 -2.69 -2.53
CA ALA A 735 -40.98 -3.01 -1.12
C ALA A 735 -42.33 -3.01 -0.38
N ALA A 736 -43.20 -2.02 -0.66
CA ALA A 736 -44.55 -1.95 -0.09
C ALA A 736 -45.45 -3.11 -0.55
N SER A 737 -45.17 -3.73 -1.71
CA SER A 737 -45.92 -4.90 -2.18
C SER A 737 -45.64 -6.17 -1.36
N GLY A 738 -44.43 -6.27 -0.77
CA GLY A 738 -43.93 -7.43 -0.03
C GLY A 738 -43.89 -8.75 -0.83
N LYS A 739 -44.12 -8.70 -2.15
CA LYS A 739 -44.31 -9.88 -3.01
C LYS A 739 -43.30 -9.99 -4.14
N GLU A 740 -42.74 -8.86 -4.56
CA GLU A 740 -41.78 -8.77 -5.65
C GLU A 740 -40.36 -8.69 -5.09
N ARG A 741 -39.42 -9.42 -5.69
CA ARG A 741 -38.00 -9.29 -5.35
C ARG A 741 -37.46 -8.00 -5.94
N TYR A 742 -36.53 -7.34 -5.23
CA TYR A 742 -35.81 -6.21 -5.79
C TYR A 742 -35.09 -6.65 -7.08
N PRO A 743 -35.26 -5.93 -8.21
CA PRO A 743 -34.75 -6.38 -9.49
C PRO A 743 -33.23 -6.19 -9.65
N GLY A 744 -32.57 -5.51 -8.71
CA GLY A 744 -31.15 -5.17 -8.81
C GLY A 744 -30.86 -4.05 -9.80
N ALA A 745 -29.61 -3.59 -9.83
CA ALA A 745 -29.15 -2.66 -10.85
C ALA A 745 -29.12 -3.34 -12.23
N LYS A 746 -29.60 -2.64 -13.26
CA LYS A 746 -29.47 -3.10 -14.65
C LYS A 746 -28.10 -2.75 -15.17
N HIS A 747 -27.30 -3.76 -15.52
CA HIS A 747 -25.97 -3.60 -16.11
C HIS A 747 -25.97 -4.12 -17.55
N GLU A 748 -25.58 -3.25 -18.47
CA GLU A 748 -25.48 -3.58 -19.89
C GLU A 748 -24.01 -3.80 -20.27
N PHE A 749 -23.72 -5.00 -20.75
CA PHE A 749 -22.41 -5.39 -21.23
C PHE A 749 -22.52 -6.36 -22.39
N GLU A 750 -21.44 -6.44 -23.15
CA GLU A 750 -21.25 -7.37 -24.25
C GLU A 750 -20.21 -8.39 -23.85
N GLU A 751 -20.39 -9.62 -24.32
CA GLU A 751 -19.55 -10.74 -23.95
C GLU A 751 -19.26 -11.62 -25.16
N TRP A 752 -17.98 -11.89 -25.37
CA TRP A 752 -17.50 -12.83 -26.37
C TRP A 752 -16.68 -13.90 -25.66
N ARG A 753 -17.06 -15.16 -25.85
CA ARG A 753 -16.37 -16.34 -25.31
C ARG A 753 -16.18 -17.36 -26.40
N GLY A 754 -15.01 -18.00 -26.43
CA GLY A 754 -14.81 -19.14 -27.30
C GLY A 754 -13.35 -19.51 -27.50
N ASP A 755 -13.19 -20.58 -28.26
CA ASP A 755 -11.89 -21.09 -28.70
C ASP A 755 -11.66 -20.64 -30.16
N ALA A 756 -10.53 -20.00 -30.42
CA ALA A 756 -10.12 -19.62 -31.76
C ALA A 756 -8.90 -20.44 -32.19
N LEU A 757 -9.04 -21.19 -33.29
CA LEU A 757 -7.91 -21.83 -33.97
C LEU A 757 -7.26 -20.81 -34.91
N LEU A 758 -5.99 -20.50 -34.68
CA LEU A 758 -5.27 -19.47 -35.42
C LEU A 758 -4.15 -20.14 -36.22
N SER A 759 -4.38 -20.29 -37.52
CA SER A 759 -3.41 -20.86 -38.47
C SER A 759 -3.35 -20.04 -39.77
N PRO A 760 -2.20 -19.42 -40.09
CA PRO A 760 -1.01 -19.27 -39.25
C PRO A 760 -1.23 -18.25 -38.10
N PRO A 761 -0.36 -18.23 -37.08
CA PRO A 761 -0.30 -17.14 -36.10
C PRO A 761 -0.18 -15.78 -36.81
N GLY A 762 -1.00 -14.82 -36.37
CA GLY A 762 -1.16 -13.49 -37.00
C GLY A 762 -2.48 -13.32 -37.77
N THR A 763 -3.21 -14.40 -38.00
CA THR A 763 -4.57 -14.38 -38.56
C THR A 763 -5.51 -13.60 -37.65
N VAL A 764 -6.34 -12.73 -38.24
CA VAL A 764 -7.38 -12.00 -37.53
C VAL A 764 -8.65 -12.85 -37.52
N HIS A 765 -9.23 -13.07 -36.35
CA HIS A 765 -10.45 -13.83 -36.18
C HIS A 765 -11.59 -12.93 -35.69
N CYS A 766 -12.75 -13.02 -36.32
CA CYS A 766 -13.96 -12.32 -35.88
C CYS A 766 -14.65 -13.14 -34.80
N LEU A 767 -14.82 -12.56 -33.61
CA LEU A 767 -15.48 -13.20 -32.46
C LEU A 767 -17.00 -13.15 -32.57
N GLY A 768 -17.53 -12.38 -33.53
CA GLY A 768 -18.95 -12.24 -33.79
C GLY A 768 -19.51 -10.85 -33.46
N LEU A 769 -20.80 -10.71 -33.74
CA LEU A 769 -21.56 -9.48 -33.55
C LEU A 769 -22.26 -9.48 -32.20
N SER A 770 -22.35 -8.31 -31.60
CA SER A 770 -23.19 -8.01 -30.43
C SER A 770 -24.10 -6.83 -30.77
N ILE A 771 -25.38 -6.93 -30.40
CA ILE A 771 -26.33 -5.84 -30.55
C ILE A 771 -26.51 -5.23 -29.16
N PRO A 772 -26.05 -3.98 -28.92
CA PRO A 772 -26.21 -3.34 -27.63
C PRO A 772 -27.69 -3.26 -27.21
N PRO A 773 -28.03 -3.46 -25.92
CA PRO A 773 -29.38 -3.23 -25.44
C PRO A 773 -29.79 -1.77 -25.70
N GLY A 774 -31.03 -1.54 -26.15
CA GLY A 774 -31.59 -0.19 -26.31
C GLY A 774 -31.13 0.63 -27.53
N SER A 775 -30.14 0.17 -28.32
CA SER A 775 -29.63 0.93 -29.50
C SER A 775 -30.58 0.96 -30.71
N GLY A 776 -31.66 0.16 -30.70
CA GLY A 776 -32.48 -0.09 -31.89
C GLY A 776 -31.67 -0.76 -33.01
N SER A 777 -32.25 -0.94 -34.19
CA SER A 777 -31.59 -1.62 -35.33
C SER A 777 -30.50 -0.78 -36.03
N ALA A 778 -29.95 0.26 -35.39
CA ALA A 778 -29.09 1.24 -36.04
C ALA A 778 -27.58 0.97 -35.88
N ALA A 779 -27.14 0.48 -34.71
CA ALA A 779 -25.73 0.26 -34.40
C ALA A 779 -25.50 -1.13 -33.77
N THR A 780 -24.46 -1.80 -34.25
CA THR A 780 -24.01 -3.13 -33.84
C THR A 780 -22.52 -3.04 -33.50
N ARG A 781 -22.02 -3.92 -32.63
CA ARG A 781 -20.59 -4.03 -32.35
C ARG A 781 -20.03 -5.35 -32.83
N VAL A 782 -18.79 -5.33 -33.26
CA VAL A 782 -18.04 -6.50 -33.74
C VAL A 782 -16.70 -6.55 -33.04
N ALA A 783 -16.33 -7.72 -32.52
CA ALA A 783 -15.05 -7.91 -31.86
C ALA A 783 -14.13 -8.80 -32.70
N PHE A 784 -12.85 -8.46 -32.72
CA PHE A 784 -11.81 -9.23 -33.38
C PHE A 784 -10.68 -9.56 -32.40
N VAL A 785 -10.03 -10.68 -32.66
CA VAL A 785 -8.81 -11.09 -31.97
C VAL A 785 -7.72 -11.45 -32.95
N ARG A 786 -6.48 -11.22 -32.55
CA ARG A 786 -5.29 -11.58 -33.30
C ARG A 786 -4.22 -12.04 -32.33
N VAL A 787 -3.61 -13.19 -32.60
CA VAL A 787 -2.49 -13.70 -31.79
C VAL A 787 -1.24 -13.74 -32.64
N ARG A 788 -0.14 -13.15 -32.18
CA ARG A 788 1.15 -13.16 -32.87
C ARG A 788 2.23 -13.70 -31.94
N PRO A 789 3.20 -14.50 -32.43
CA PRO A 789 4.40 -14.80 -31.66
C PRO A 789 5.17 -13.51 -31.36
N CYS A 790 5.69 -13.37 -30.15
CA CYS A 790 6.60 -12.28 -29.82
C CYS A 790 7.91 -12.43 -30.61
N ARG A 791 8.49 -11.31 -31.05
CA ARG A 791 9.79 -11.27 -31.71
C ARG A 791 10.95 -11.19 -30.73
#